data_AF-A0AA35TC62-F1
#
_entry.id   AF-A0AA35TC62-F1
#
_cell.length_a   1.000
_cell.length_b   1.000
_cell.length_c   1.000
_cell.angle_alpha   90.00
_cell.angle_beta   90.00
_cell.angle_gamma   90.00
#
_symmetry.space_group_name_H-M   'P 1'
#
loop_
_entity.id
_entity.type
_entity.pdbx_description
1 polymer ?
#
loop_
_entity_poly.entity_id
_entity_poly.type
_entity_poly.pdbx_seq_one_letter_code
_entity_poly.pdbx_strand_id
1 'polypeptide(L)'
;MIKGNRKSHCISLCGQVNVYDLGLLLFRDEVVHHTTVREHLRRTLLEMVLMERKGEMADRRAVNNACKMLMALGISKRDVYEDDFEKPFLRESREFFRMESQRLLEDNSASVYLKRVERRIAEEGERAQHFLDPSTESRITKVVEDELIKYHMETIVEMEHSGVVHMLKTRKVEDLSCMYKLFSRVEGGLACMVRCMSGHLRETGRALVLEEGASGGDAPGRNAGAFVQALLDLRDTYNRFLVESFSSDQQFKNAIASDFEFFVNLNDRSPEYLSLFIDEMLKKGVKGHSEQEVEIILDKCIMLFRFLQDKDVFERYYKQHLARRLLLNKSVSDDFEKSMISKLKTECGCQFTSKLEGMFKDIALSNTTMEKFKEYLQTSSMSLDGVDLSVRVLTMGYWPTQSITAPCAVPPVAQATFDIFRKFYLRQYSGRQLTLQTHMGHADLNAVFYPQPKRADSTVAVLQVKRHILQVSTHQMAILLLFNKKANITFQDLLQETQIPQKELVRALQSLALGKPQQRVLVQLHRRKDTSIKDFSMEDRFAVNDQFTSKLHRVKVQAVASRGESDPERKETRQKVDDDRKHEIEAAIVRIMKARKKLAHQVLVAECVQQLKNRFSPNPVIIKKRIESLIERDYLARSPEDRKVYTYVA
;
A
#
# COMPACT_ATOMS: atom_id res chain seq x y z
N MET A 1 -14.79 59.95 -85.44
CA MET A 1 -14.02 60.50 -84.29
C MET A 1 -13.63 59.37 -83.35
N ILE A 2 -12.36 58.99 -83.46
CA ILE A 2 -11.46 58.34 -82.51
C ILE A 2 -12.03 58.07 -81.10
N LYS A 3 -12.22 56.80 -80.75
CA LYS A 3 -11.93 56.29 -79.39
C LYS A 3 -11.09 55.03 -79.52
N GLY A 4 -9.80 55.22 -79.26
CA GLY A 4 -8.76 54.23 -79.41
C GLY A 4 -8.84 53.11 -78.38
N ASN A 5 -8.69 51.90 -78.91
CA ASN A 5 -8.18 50.69 -78.27
C ASN A 5 -7.12 50.97 -77.19
N ARG A 6 -7.42 50.63 -75.93
CA ARG A 6 -6.43 50.11 -74.97
C ARG A 6 -6.92 48.74 -74.48
N LYS A 7 -6.86 47.77 -75.38
CA LYS A 7 -6.95 46.35 -75.01
C LYS A 7 -5.60 45.94 -74.41
N SER A 8 -5.65 45.61 -73.12
CA SER A 8 -4.65 44.90 -72.34
C SER A 8 -3.94 43.82 -73.17
N HIS A 9 -2.68 44.08 -73.54
CA HIS A 9 -1.76 43.11 -74.13
C HIS A 9 -0.89 42.48 -73.03
N CYS A 10 -1.51 41.76 -72.10
CA CYS A 10 -0.78 41.05 -71.05
C CYS A 10 -1.46 39.74 -70.65
N ILE A 11 -2.11 39.04 -71.58
CA ILE A 11 -2.56 37.66 -71.34
C ILE A 11 -2.38 36.86 -72.63
N SER A 12 -1.77 35.68 -72.47
CA SER A 12 -1.58 34.59 -73.44
C SER A 12 -0.27 34.60 -74.25
N LEU A 13 0.83 34.14 -73.62
CA LEU A 13 1.86 33.29 -74.26
C LEU A 13 2.53 32.43 -73.18
N CYS A 14 2.46 31.11 -73.36
CA CYS A 14 3.10 30.11 -72.51
C CYS A 14 4.62 30.40 -72.45
N GLY A 15 5.13 30.80 -71.28
CA GLY A 15 6.56 31.07 -71.05
C GLY A 15 6.95 32.52 -70.73
N GLN A 16 6.03 33.51 -70.77
CA GLN A 16 6.35 34.89 -70.37
C GLN A 16 5.92 35.17 -68.91
N VAL A 17 6.91 35.46 -68.08
CA VAL A 17 6.76 35.92 -66.69
C VAL A 17 6.00 37.26 -66.69
N ASN A 18 5.02 37.43 -65.79
CA ASN A 18 4.28 38.70 -65.68
C ASN A 18 5.27 39.85 -65.41
N VAL A 19 5.02 41.06 -65.94
CA VAL A 19 5.83 42.26 -65.72
C VAL A 19 6.17 42.49 -64.24
N TYR A 20 5.24 42.22 -63.32
CA TYR A 20 5.50 42.32 -61.88
C TYR A 20 6.53 41.28 -61.40
N ASP A 21 6.34 40.02 -61.75
CA ASP A 21 7.25 38.92 -61.43
C ASP A 21 8.63 39.11 -62.08
N LEU A 22 8.68 39.66 -63.30
CA LEU A 22 9.92 40.03 -63.99
C LEU A 22 10.67 41.13 -63.22
N GLY A 23 9.96 42.11 -62.69
CA GLY A 23 10.52 43.14 -61.82
C GLY A 23 11.10 42.56 -60.52
N LEU A 24 10.40 41.60 -59.91
CA LEU A 24 10.90 40.88 -58.72
C LEU A 24 12.16 40.07 -59.03
N LEU A 25 12.20 39.35 -60.17
CA LEU A 25 13.38 38.61 -60.60
C LEU A 25 14.60 39.55 -60.80
N LEU A 26 14.42 40.65 -61.52
CA LEU A 26 15.49 41.62 -61.76
C LEU A 26 15.97 42.26 -60.44
N PHE A 27 15.05 42.65 -59.54
CA PHE A 27 15.44 43.22 -58.25
C PHE A 27 16.15 42.19 -57.36
N ARG A 28 15.69 40.93 -57.37
CA ARG A 28 16.35 39.84 -56.66
C ARG A 28 17.78 39.64 -57.18
N ASP A 29 17.93 39.46 -58.48
CA ASP A 29 19.21 39.02 -59.06
C ASP A 29 20.24 40.16 -59.14
N GLU A 30 19.83 41.38 -59.48
CA GLU A 30 20.75 42.51 -59.69
C GLU A 30 20.98 43.36 -58.44
N VAL A 31 20.01 43.40 -57.49
CA VAL A 31 20.10 44.26 -56.29
C VAL A 31 20.31 43.42 -55.03
N VAL A 32 19.38 42.55 -54.68
CA VAL A 32 19.42 41.81 -53.40
C VAL A 32 20.52 40.76 -53.38
N HIS A 33 20.70 40.02 -54.48
CA HIS A 33 21.75 39.00 -54.62
C HIS A 33 23.11 39.57 -55.04
N HIS A 34 23.22 40.88 -55.27
CA HIS A 34 24.52 41.51 -55.44
C HIS A 34 25.36 41.27 -54.18
N THR A 35 26.59 40.74 -54.34
CA THR A 35 27.35 40.12 -53.25
C THR A 35 27.50 41.01 -52.02
N THR A 36 27.78 42.30 -52.21
CA THR A 36 27.93 43.27 -51.11
C THR A 36 26.60 43.60 -50.42
N VAL A 37 25.52 43.72 -51.18
CA VAL A 37 24.19 44.06 -50.67
C VAL A 37 23.63 42.88 -49.89
N ARG A 38 23.74 41.65 -50.42
CA ARG A 38 23.25 40.43 -49.78
C ARG A 38 23.87 40.21 -48.41
N GLU A 39 25.20 40.25 -48.33
CA GLU A 39 25.92 40.03 -47.08
C GLU A 39 25.67 41.16 -46.08
N HIS A 40 25.62 42.42 -46.54
CA HIS A 40 25.32 43.55 -45.67
C HIS A 40 23.89 43.49 -45.13
N LEU A 41 22.90 43.21 -45.99
CA LEU A 41 21.50 43.06 -45.60
C LEU A 41 21.35 41.94 -44.57
N ARG A 42 21.91 40.76 -44.85
CA ARG A 42 21.89 39.62 -43.92
C ARG A 42 22.48 39.98 -42.56
N ARG A 43 23.71 40.52 -42.54
CA ARG A 43 24.38 40.90 -41.30
C ARG A 43 23.55 41.92 -40.50
N THR A 44 23.06 42.98 -41.15
CA THR A 44 22.26 44.00 -40.48
C THR A 44 20.98 43.44 -39.88
N LEU A 45 20.25 42.57 -40.60
CA LEU A 45 19.03 41.95 -40.07
C LEU A 45 19.31 41.06 -38.86
N LEU A 46 20.41 40.29 -38.89
CA LEU A 46 20.82 39.43 -37.78
C LEU A 46 21.32 40.22 -36.57
N GLU A 47 22.08 41.30 -36.80
CA GLU A 47 22.51 42.23 -35.76
C GLU A 47 21.32 42.89 -35.06
N MET A 48 20.27 43.28 -35.79
CA MET A 48 19.05 43.86 -35.23
C MET A 48 18.31 42.86 -34.31
N VAL A 49 18.24 41.59 -34.69
CA VAL A 49 17.69 40.53 -33.82
C VAL A 49 18.56 40.35 -32.57
N LEU A 50 19.89 40.35 -32.72
CA LEU A 50 20.82 40.19 -31.61
C LEU A 50 20.74 41.36 -30.60
N MET A 51 20.64 42.59 -31.10
CA MET A 51 20.42 43.79 -30.29
C MET A 51 19.13 43.65 -29.46
N GLU A 52 18.04 43.23 -30.09
CA GLU A 52 16.77 43.01 -29.38
C GLU A 52 16.88 41.92 -28.30
N ARG A 53 17.60 40.81 -28.56
CA ARG A 53 17.84 39.75 -27.55
C ARG A 53 18.62 40.23 -26.32
N LYS A 54 19.43 41.27 -26.49
CA LYS A 54 20.17 41.95 -25.41
C LYS A 54 19.35 43.03 -24.69
N GLY A 55 18.12 43.31 -25.17
CA GLY A 55 17.25 44.34 -24.63
C GLY A 55 17.50 45.74 -25.22
N GLU A 56 18.25 45.83 -26.31
CA GLU A 56 18.49 47.08 -27.04
C GLU A 56 17.34 47.37 -28.02
N MET A 57 17.14 48.64 -28.39
CA MET A 57 16.09 49.02 -29.34
C MET A 57 16.49 48.65 -30.77
N ALA A 58 15.66 47.86 -31.46
CA ALA A 58 15.81 47.52 -32.86
C ALA A 58 14.53 47.89 -33.66
N ASP A 59 14.70 48.30 -34.91
CA ASP A 59 13.56 48.61 -35.79
C ASP A 59 12.89 47.32 -36.29
N ARG A 60 11.93 46.82 -35.49
CA ARG A 60 11.10 45.65 -35.81
C ARG A 60 10.38 45.77 -37.15
N ARG A 61 10.01 46.99 -37.57
CA ARG A 61 9.28 47.22 -38.81
C ARG A 61 10.19 47.04 -40.01
N ALA A 62 11.44 47.49 -39.93
CA ALA A 62 12.44 47.26 -40.96
C ALA A 62 12.71 45.76 -41.15
N VAL A 63 12.87 45.00 -40.06
CA VAL A 63 13.06 43.53 -40.14
C VAL A 63 11.84 42.85 -40.75
N ASN A 64 10.62 43.21 -40.34
CA ASN A 64 9.38 42.68 -40.91
C ASN A 64 9.27 42.95 -42.42
N ASN A 65 9.52 44.19 -42.83
CA ASN A 65 9.45 44.58 -44.24
C ASN A 65 10.50 43.86 -45.08
N ALA A 66 11.72 43.70 -44.56
CA ALA A 66 12.78 42.95 -45.23
C ALA A 66 12.43 41.47 -45.36
N CYS A 67 11.88 40.84 -44.31
CA CYS A 67 11.41 39.45 -44.37
C CYS A 67 10.30 39.27 -45.42
N LYS A 68 9.31 40.18 -45.45
CA LYS A 68 8.24 40.18 -46.46
C LYS A 68 8.76 40.38 -47.88
N MET A 69 9.76 41.25 -48.05
CA MET A 69 10.44 41.45 -49.32
C MET A 69 11.12 40.17 -49.78
N LEU A 70 11.94 39.54 -48.93
CA LEU A 70 12.62 38.28 -49.26
C LEU A 70 11.64 37.16 -49.59
N MET A 71 10.49 37.09 -48.90
CA MET A 71 9.41 36.18 -49.24
C MET A 71 8.78 36.47 -50.61
N ALA A 72 8.55 37.74 -50.95
CA ALA A 72 8.00 38.13 -52.25
C ALA A 72 8.95 37.80 -53.41
N LEU A 73 10.26 37.94 -53.21
CA LEU A 73 11.28 37.68 -54.23
C LEU A 73 11.42 36.19 -54.63
N GLY A 74 10.90 35.27 -53.81
CA GLY A 74 10.86 33.85 -54.13
C GLY A 74 9.76 33.45 -55.13
N ILE A 75 8.85 34.36 -55.51
CA ILE A 75 7.78 34.16 -56.51
C ILE A 75 7.08 32.80 -56.33
N SER A 76 6.17 32.74 -55.36
CA SER A 76 5.47 31.51 -54.93
C SER A 76 6.36 30.44 -54.26
N LYS A 77 7.67 30.69 -54.10
CA LYS A 77 8.59 29.87 -53.30
C LYS A 77 9.15 30.67 -52.12
N ARG A 78 9.73 29.96 -51.14
CA ARG A 78 10.35 30.54 -49.93
C ARG A 78 11.88 30.52 -49.96
N ASP A 79 12.47 30.06 -51.06
CA ASP A 79 13.91 29.82 -51.20
C ASP A 79 14.76 31.06 -50.88
N VAL A 80 14.41 32.23 -51.42
CA VAL A 80 15.14 33.48 -51.14
C VAL A 80 15.11 33.84 -49.66
N TYR A 81 13.96 33.75 -49.00
CA TYR A 81 13.84 33.97 -47.55
C TYR A 81 14.61 32.92 -46.75
N GLU A 82 14.49 31.65 -47.12
CA GLU A 82 15.12 30.53 -46.43
C GLU A 82 16.65 30.60 -46.50
N ASP A 83 17.21 30.88 -47.67
CA ASP A 83 18.65 30.87 -47.91
C ASP A 83 19.33 32.16 -47.43
N ASP A 84 18.72 33.32 -47.67
CA ASP A 84 19.37 34.59 -47.35
C ASP A 84 19.16 35.05 -45.92
N PHE A 85 18.10 34.60 -45.25
CA PHE A 85 17.78 35.01 -43.89
C PHE A 85 17.52 33.83 -42.94
N GLU A 86 16.56 32.95 -43.22
CA GLU A 86 16.07 31.98 -42.21
C GLU A 86 17.17 30.99 -41.75
N LYS A 87 17.91 30.39 -42.67
CA LYS A 87 19.01 29.46 -42.33
C LYS A 87 20.14 30.16 -41.55
N PRO A 88 20.68 31.31 -41.99
CA PRO A 88 21.61 32.10 -41.19
C PRO A 88 21.07 32.47 -39.80
N PHE A 89 19.81 32.93 -39.74
CA PHE A 89 19.14 33.32 -38.50
C PHE A 89 19.05 32.16 -37.51
N LEU A 90 18.62 30.98 -37.96
CA LEU A 90 18.54 29.78 -37.10
C LEU A 90 19.92 29.32 -36.64
N ARG A 91 20.94 29.42 -37.50
CA ARG A 91 22.33 29.07 -37.14
C ARG A 91 22.90 30.01 -36.06
N GLU A 92 22.79 31.32 -36.24
CA GLU A 92 23.27 32.28 -35.24
C GLU A 92 22.45 32.21 -33.95
N SER A 93 21.15 31.95 -34.05
CA SER A 93 20.30 31.71 -32.87
C SER A 93 20.75 30.48 -32.09
N ARG A 94 21.15 29.40 -32.78
CA ARG A 94 21.69 28.21 -32.14
C ARG A 94 22.97 28.52 -31.36
N GLU A 95 23.90 29.23 -31.97
CA GLU A 95 25.14 29.65 -31.32
C GLU A 95 24.87 30.57 -30.11
N PHE A 96 23.94 31.52 -30.25
CA PHE A 96 23.53 32.40 -29.16
C PHE A 96 22.98 31.62 -27.96
N PHE A 97 22.01 30.73 -28.18
CA PHE A 97 21.39 29.95 -27.09
C PHE A 97 22.33 28.92 -26.49
N ARG A 98 23.25 28.36 -27.28
CA ARG A 98 24.32 27.49 -26.76
C ARG A 98 25.26 28.23 -25.81
N MET A 99 25.63 29.47 -26.13
CA MET A 99 26.47 30.28 -25.22
C MET A 99 25.67 30.73 -23.99
N GLU A 100 24.39 31.07 -24.15
CA GLU A 100 23.53 31.45 -23.04
C GLU A 100 23.27 30.27 -22.09
N SER A 101 23.02 29.05 -22.60
CA SER A 101 22.81 27.87 -21.74
C SER A 101 24.03 27.56 -20.88
N GLN A 102 25.24 27.58 -21.47
CA GLN A 102 26.49 27.36 -20.73
C GLN A 102 26.64 28.35 -19.58
N ARG A 103 26.44 29.65 -19.86
CA ARG A 103 26.51 30.69 -18.83
C ARG A 103 25.46 30.51 -17.73
N LEU A 104 24.23 30.16 -18.09
CA LEU A 104 23.16 29.95 -17.09
C LEU A 104 23.40 28.73 -16.22
N LEU A 105 24.10 27.71 -16.71
CA LEU A 105 24.47 26.54 -15.91
C LEU A 105 25.55 26.88 -14.85
N GLU A 106 26.39 27.88 -15.08
CA GLU A 106 27.40 28.34 -14.11
C GLU A 106 26.78 28.87 -12.80
N ASP A 107 25.55 29.41 -12.87
CA ASP A 107 24.80 29.90 -11.71
C ASP A 107 24.32 28.76 -10.77
N ASN A 108 24.46 27.49 -11.18
CA ASN A 108 24.16 26.27 -10.39
C ASN A 108 22.77 26.24 -9.74
N SER A 109 21.78 26.88 -10.37
CA SER A 109 20.42 26.97 -9.85
C SER A 109 19.39 26.58 -10.91
N ALA A 110 18.87 25.36 -10.82
CA ALA A 110 17.87 24.84 -11.75
C ALA A 110 16.61 25.73 -11.79
N SER A 111 16.12 26.23 -10.63
CA SER A 111 14.94 27.10 -10.60
C SER A 111 15.16 28.43 -11.35
N VAL A 112 16.34 29.03 -11.23
CA VAL A 112 16.67 30.28 -11.95
C VAL A 112 16.85 30.00 -13.44
N TYR A 113 17.53 28.91 -13.78
CA TYR A 113 17.70 28.44 -15.14
C TYR A 113 16.35 28.27 -15.84
N LEU A 114 15.42 27.49 -15.24
CA LEU A 114 14.11 27.21 -15.82
C LEU A 114 13.28 28.48 -16.06
N LYS A 115 13.27 29.42 -15.10
CA LYS A 115 12.60 30.72 -15.29
C LYS A 115 13.19 31.53 -16.43
N ARG A 116 14.52 31.46 -16.64
CA ARG A 116 15.16 32.11 -17.77
C ARG A 116 14.76 31.45 -19.09
N VAL A 117 14.72 30.12 -19.14
CA VAL A 117 14.28 29.37 -20.33
C VAL A 117 12.83 29.69 -20.67
N GLU A 118 11.92 29.67 -19.70
CA GLU A 118 10.51 30.03 -19.91
C GLU A 118 10.37 31.42 -20.52
N ARG A 119 11.08 32.40 -19.96
CA ARG A 119 11.12 33.76 -20.49
C ARG A 119 11.68 33.81 -21.92
N ARG A 120 12.76 33.09 -22.22
CA ARG A 120 13.35 33.07 -23.58
C ARG A 120 12.41 32.45 -24.60
N ILE A 121 11.69 31.39 -24.25
CA ILE A 121 10.68 30.79 -25.12
C ILE A 121 9.57 31.80 -25.43
N ALA A 122 9.09 32.54 -24.41
CA ALA A 122 8.07 33.58 -24.61
C ALA A 122 8.59 34.73 -25.50
N GLU A 123 9.78 35.26 -25.20
CA GLU A 123 10.42 36.34 -25.98
C GLU A 123 10.64 35.94 -27.44
N GLU A 124 11.13 34.72 -27.72
CA GLU A 124 11.33 34.25 -29.11
C GLU A 124 10.01 33.97 -29.83
N GLY A 125 9.01 33.43 -29.13
CA GLY A 125 7.66 33.24 -29.68
C GLY A 125 7.02 34.56 -30.10
N GLU A 126 7.04 35.56 -29.20
CA GLU A 126 6.55 36.90 -29.53
C GLU A 126 7.33 37.49 -30.71
N ARG A 127 8.67 37.40 -30.71
CA ARG A 127 9.50 37.90 -31.81
C ARG A 127 9.13 37.29 -33.15
N ALA A 128 8.98 35.96 -33.18
CA ALA A 128 8.62 35.25 -34.40
C ALA A 128 7.25 35.71 -34.94
N GLN A 129 6.26 35.87 -34.06
CA GLN A 129 4.92 36.34 -34.44
C GLN A 129 4.92 37.78 -34.97
N HIS A 130 5.79 38.65 -34.45
CA HIS A 130 5.80 40.06 -34.84
C HIS A 130 6.38 40.31 -36.22
N PHE A 131 7.43 39.59 -36.64
CA PHE A 131 8.13 39.93 -37.87
C PHE A 131 8.75 38.79 -38.69
N LEU A 132 8.62 37.54 -38.25
CA LEU A 132 9.06 36.39 -39.05
C LEU A 132 7.91 35.78 -39.84
N ASP A 133 8.25 34.93 -40.81
CA ASP A 133 7.26 34.10 -41.48
C ASP A 133 6.67 33.09 -40.47
N PRO A 134 5.35 32.82 -40.47
CA PRO A 134 4.71 31.92 -39.50
C PRO A 134 5.34 30.51 -39.42
N SER A 135 5.90 30.00 -40.52
CA SER A 135 6.55 28.68 -40.50
C SER A 135 7.89 28.69 -39.75
N THR A 136 8.52 29.87 -39.61
CA THR A 136 9.80 30.06 -38.89
C THR A 136 9.60 29.96 -37.38
N GLU A 137 8.44 30.32 -36.84
CA GLU A 137 8.13 30.27 -35.40
C GLU A 137 8.39 28.86 -34.83
N SER A 138 7.90 27.83 -35.50
CA SER A 138 8.13 26.44 -35.09
C SER A 138 9.61 26.04 -35.13
N ARG A 139 10.36 26.54 -36.12
CA ARG A 139 11.79 26.22 -36.34
C ARG A 139 12.68 26.91 -35.30
N ILE A 140 12.43 28.19 -34.98
CA ILE A 140 13.19 28.90 -33.93
C ILE A 140 12.84 28.38 -32.54
N THR A 141 11.57 28.08 -32.26
CA THR A 141 11.14 27.50 -30.98
C THR A 141 11.87 26.20 -30.72
N LYS A 142 11.98 25.33 -31.74
CA LYS A 142 12.74 24.09 -31.65
C LYS A 142 14.22 24.31 -31.36
N VAL A 143 14.85 25.36 -31.92
CA VAL A 143 16.25 25.71 -31.61
C VAL A 143 16.38 26.10 -30.13
N VAL A 144 15.47 26.92 -29.60
CA VAL A 144 15.47 27.31 -28.18
C VAL A 144 15.30 26.08 -27.29
N GLU A 145 14.35 25.22 -27.61
CA GLU A 145 14.05 23.99 -26.85
C GLU A 145 15.22 23.00 -26.90
N ASP A 146 15.86 22.81 -28.07
CA ASP A 146 17.02 21.94 -28.20
C ASP A 146 18.22 22.45 -27.38
N GLU A 147 18.60 23.73 -27.57
CA GLU A 147 19.80 24.32 -26.98
C GLU A 147 19.65 24.64 -25.48
N LEU A 148 18.46 25.06 -25.01
CA LEU A 148 18.26 25.40 -23.61
C LEU A 148 17.71 24.25 -22.76
N ILE A 149 17.05 23.24 -23.35
CA ILE A 149 16.42 22.15 -22.58
C ILE A 149 17.05 20.81 -22.97
N LYS A 150 16.92 20.39 -24.23
CA LYS A 150 17.22 19.02 -24.64
C LYS A 150 18.66 18.60 -24.34
N TYR A 151 19.64 19.43 -24.69
CA TYR A 151 21.05 19.08 -24.48
C TYR A 151 21.51 19.14 -23.02
N HIS A 152 20.73 19.76 -22.14
CA HIS A 152 21.09 19.98 -20.74
C HIS A 152 20.14 19.33 -19.75
N MET A 153 19.16 18.55 -20.23
CA MET A 153 18.09 17.98 -19.40
C MET A 153 18.61 17.14 -18.23
N GLU A 154 19.64 16.32 -18.46
CA GLU A 154 20.26 15.50 -17.41
C GLU A 154 20.97 16.38 -16.37
N THR A 155 21.79 17.33 -16.83
CA THR A 155 22.51 18.26 -15.96
C THR A 155 21.55 19.08 -15.08
N ILE A 156 20.43 19.54 -15.63
CA ILE A 156 19.42 20.33 -14.89
C ILE A 156 18.68 19.46 -13.87
N VAL A 157 18.28 18.25 -14.24
CA VAL A 157 17.53 17.33 -13.37
C VAL A 157 18.39 16.81 -12.22
N GLU A 158 19.67 16.56 -12.48
CA GLU A 158 20.64 16.00 -11.52
C GLU A 158 21.46 17.10 -10.81
N MET A 159 21.17 18.37 -11.08
CA MET A 159 21.90 19.51 -10.52
C MET A 159 21.94 19.44 -8.99
N GLU A 160 23.15 19.56 -8.43
CA GLU A 160 23.34 19.50 -6.99
C GLU A 160 22.61 20.65 -6.30
N HIS A 161 21.94 20.37 -5.17
CA HIS A 161 21.19 21.34 -4.37
C HIS A 161 20.07 22.13 -5.06
N SER A 162 19.73 21.87 -6.32
CA SER A 162 18.63 22.55 -7.00
C SER A 162 17.83 21.70 -7.97
N GLY A 163 18.34 20.55 -8.41
CA GLY A 163 17.66 19.60 -9.31
C GLY A 163 16.46 18.89 -8.68
N VAL A 164 15.88 17.92 -9.41
CA VAL A 164 14.62 17.25 -9.07
C VAL A 164 14.63 16.67 -7.65
N VAL A 165 15.70 15.96 -7.27
CA VAL A 165 15.80 15.36 -5.93
C VAL A 165 15.75 16.42 -4.83
N HIS A 166 16.44 17.54 -5.00
CA HIS A 166 16.40 18.63 -4.05
C HIS A 166 14.99 19.22 -3.95
N MET A 167 14.36 19.50 -5.10
CA MET A 167 13.01 20.05 -5.15
C MET A 167 11.98 19.13 -4.48
N LEU A 168 12.10 17.80 -4.64
CA LEU A 168 11.26 16.81 -3.95
C LEU A 168 11.48 16.86 -2.42
N LYS A 169 12.74 16.85 -1.97
CA LYS A 169 13.09 16.91 -0.53
C LYS A 169 12.61 18.20 0.13
N THR A 170 12.78 19.34 -0.53
CA THR A 170 12.36 20.65 -0.02
C THR A 170 10.92 21.03 -0.37
N ARG A 171 10.17 20.12 -1.03
CA ARG A 171 8.77 20.30 -1.41
C ARG A 171 8.48 21.54 -2.26
N LYS A 172 9.35 21.86 -3.22
CA LYS A 172 9.21 22.98 -4.17
C LYS A 172 8.26 22.61 -5.32
N VAL A 173 6.96 22.64 -5.05
CA VAL A 173 5.89 22.19 -5.98
C VAL A 173 5.85 23.02 -7.26
N GLU A 174 6.04 24.34 -7.14
CA GLU A 174 5.96 25.29 -8.26
C GLU A 174 7.14 25.13 -9.21
N ASP A 175 8.35 24.97 -8.67
CA ASP A 175 9.56 24.75 -9.47
C ASP A 175 9.48 23.40 -10.21
N LEU A 176 8.97 22.35 -9.56
CA LEU A 176 8.70 21.06 -10.20
C LEU A 176 7.65 21.19 -11.32
N SER A 177 6.62 22.01 -11.13
CA SER A 177 5.61 22.28 -12.16
C SER A 177 6.19 23.03 -13.36
N CYS A 178 7.04 24.02 -13.13
CA CYS A 178 7.76 24.74 -14.18
C CYS A 178 8.67 23.77 -14.96
N MET A 179 9.45 22.94 -14.25
CA MET A 179 10.30 21.94 -14.87
C MET A 179 9.49 20.95 -15.73
N TYR A 180 8.37 20.44 -15.20
CA TYR A 180 7.48 19.53 -15.93
C TYR A 180 6.97 20.14 -17.24
N LYS A 181 6.48 21.39 -17.21
CA LYS A 181 5.97 22.10 -18.41
C LYS A 181 7.05 22.36 -19.46
N LEU A 182 8.29 22.61 -19.04
CA LEU A 182 9.41 22.81 -19.95
C LEU A 182 9.90 21.49 -20.54
N PHE A 183 10.02 20.46 -19.72
CA PHE A 183 10.52 19.15 -20.14
C PHE A 183 9.48 18.37 -20.97
N SER A 184 8.19 18.69 -20.87
CA SER A 184 7.15 18.13 -21.76
C SER A 184 7.29 18.60 -23.21
N ARG A 185 8.04 19.67 -23.47
CA ARG A 185 8.25 20.22 -24.82
C ARG A 185 9.27 19.43 -25.64
N VAL A 186 10.15 18.67 -24.98
CA VAL A 186 11.25 17.94 -25.64
C VAL A 186 11.08 16.43 -25.51
N GLU A 187 11.48 15.73 -26.56
CA GLU A 187 11.51 14.27 -26.56
C GLU A 187 12.46 13.75 -25.48
N GLY A 188 11.98 12.80 -24.67
CA GLY A 188 12.75 12.21 -23.57
C GLY A 188 12.82 13.05 -22.28
N GLY A 189 12.34 14.29 -22.29
CA GLY A 189 12.41 15.19 -21.12
C GLY A 189 11.68 14.62 -19.90
N LEU A 190 10.41 14.26 -20.06
CA LEU A 190 9.62 13.66 -18.96
C LEU A 190 10.23 12.35 -18.45
N ALA A 191 10.78 11.52 -19.34
CA ALA A 191 11.43 10.27 -18.96
C ALA A 191 12.68 10.52 -18.09
N CYS A 192 13.45 11.57 -18.39
CA CYS A 192 14.59 11.99 -17.58
C CYS A 192 14.16 12.40 -16.15
N MET A 193 13.10 13.20 -16.03
CA MET A 193 12.55 13.58 -14.72
C MET A 193 12.05 12.36 -13.94
N VAL A 194 11.29 11.47 -14.59
CA VAL A 194 10.74 10.25 -13.99
C VAL A 194 11.87 9.34 -13.47
N ARG A 195 12.95 9.16 -14.25
CA ARG A 195 14.12 8.38 -13.82
C ARG A 195 14.71 8.89 -12.50
N CYS A 196 14.92 10.21 -12.40
CA CYS A 196 15.49 10.84 -11.21
C CYS A 196 14.54 10.76 -10.00
N MET A 197 13.25 11.08 -10.19
CA MET A 197 12.22 10.93 -9.16
C MET A 197 12.13 9.49 -8.67
N SER A 198 12.08 8.51 -9.57
CA SER A 198 11.97 7.09 -9.25
C SER A 198 13.18 6.59 -8.46
N GLY A 199 14.39 7.00 -8.86
CA GLY A 199 15.62 6.71 -8.11
C GLY A 199 15.52 7.19 -6.66
N HIS A 200 15.11 8.44 -6.45
CA HIS A 200 14.96 9.03 -5.12
C HIS A 200 13.82 8.38 -4.30
N LEU A 201 12.67 8.12 -4.92
CA LEU A 201 11.53 7.48 -4.25
C LEU A 201 11.88 6.05 -3.81
N ARG A 202 12.54 5.27 -4.67
CA ARG A 202 12.99 3.92 -4.30
C ARG A 202 13.99 3.92 -3.17
N GLU A 203 14.93 4.86 -3.16
CA GLU A 203 15.90 4.99 -2.06
C GLU A 203 15.23 5.37 -0.75
N THR A 204 14.35 6.38 -0.78
CA THR A 204 13.59 6.83 0.40
C THR A 204 12.68 5.73 0.93
N GLY A 205 11.97 5.03 0.04
CA GLY A 205 11.11 3.90 0.40
C GLY A 205 11.90 2.72 0.95
N ARG A 206 13.08 2.42 0.38
CA ARG A 206 14.00 1.39 0.92
C ARG A 206 14.46 1.73 2.33
N ALA A 207 14.89 2.95 2.58
CA ALA A 207 15.31 3.38 3.92
C ALA A 207 14.15 3.22 4.92
N LEU A 208 12.95 3.69 4.56
CA LEU A 208 11.75 3.58 5.39
C LEU A 208 11.42 2.12 5.76
N VAL A 209 11.50 1.19 4.80
CA VAL A 209 11.13 -0.21 5.05
C VAL A 209 12.23 -1.06 5.69
N LEU A 210 13.52 -0.67 5.53
CA LEU A 210 14.69 -1.42 6.01
C LEU A 210 15.29 -0.86 7.32
N GLU A 211 15.10 0.41 7.67
CA GLU A 211 15.56 0.95 8.96
C GLU A 211 14.91 0.22 10.16
N GLU A 212 13.72 -0.37 9.98
CA GLU A 212 13.15 -1.29 10.97
C GLU A 212 13.86 -2.66 11.04
N GLY A 213 14.53 -3.11 9.97
CA GLY A 213 15.21 -4.40 9.90
C GLY A 213 16.60 -4.42 10.55
N ALA A 214 17.25 -3.26 10.70
CA ALA A 214 18.60 -3.15 11.26
C ALA A 214 18.64 -3.13 12.80
N SER A 215 17.51 -2.85 13.44
CA SER A 215 17.38 -2.89 14.91
C SER A 215 17.14 -4.33 15.37
N GLY A 216 18.18 -5.17 15.31
CA GLY A 216 18.20 -6.54 15.81
C GLY A 216 18.06 -6.64 17.33
N GLY A 217 16.93 -6.21 17.87
CA GLY A 217 16.62 -6.31 19.29
C GLY A 217 15.13 -6.48 19.51
N ASP A 218 14.78 -7.38 20.41
CA ASP A 218 13.44 -7.71 20.93
C ASP A 218 12.67 -6.51 21.52
N ALA A 219 12.51 -5.41 20.78
CA ALA A 219 11.63 -4.31 21.11
C ALA A 219 10.20 -4.71 20.67
N PRO A 220 9.32 -5.09 21.61
CA PRO A 220 8.00 -5.60 21.27
C PRO A 220 7.11 -4.43 20.85
N GLY A 221 6.82 -4.33 19.55
CA GLY A 221 5.75 -3.48 19.04
C GLY A 221 6.02 -1.97 19.03
N ARG A 222 7.22 -1.53 18.67
CA ARG A 222 7.47 -0.16 18.16
C ARG A 222 7.64 -0.25 16.64
N ASN A 223 6.71 0.13 15.78
CA ASN A 223 5.27 0.34 15.91
C ASN A 223 4.73 0.02 14.51
N ALA A 224 4.06 -1.13 14.31
CA ALA A 224 3.45 -1.47 13.00
C ALA A 224 2.62 -0.28 12.46
N GLY A 225 1.99 0.49 13.36
CA GLY A 225 1.31 1.71 12.97
C GLY A 225 2.21 2.87 12.56
N ALA A 226 3.39 3.06 13.13
CA ALA A 226 4.35 4.07 12.67
C ALA A 226 4.91 3.71 11.28
N PHE A 227 5.21 2.43 11.05
CA PHE A 227 5.62 1.91 9.74
C PHE A 227 4.57 2.21 8.67
N VAL A 228 3.32 1.80 8.90
CA VAL A 228 2.23 2.01 7.94
C VAL A 228 1.93 3.50 7.78
N GLN A 229 1.92 4.28 8.87
CA GLN A 229 1.70 5.72 8.81
C GLN A 229 2.78 6.42 7.97
N ALA A 230 4.06 6.07 8.13
CA ALA A 230 5.14 6.65 7.33
C ALA A 230 4.98 6.34 5.84
N LEU A 231 4.54 5.12 5.48
CA LEU A 231 4.21 4.77 4.09
C LEU A 231 3.03 5.58 3.54
N LEU A 232 2.00 5.79 4.36
CA LEU A 232 0.84 6.62 4.00
C LEU A 232 1.25 8.07 3.77
N ASP A 233 2.07 8.64 4.65
CA ASP A 233 2.57 10.02 4.57
C ASP A 233 3.47 10.23 3.34
N LEU A 234 4.34 9.26 3.05
CA LEU A 234 5.18 9.27 1.84
C LEU A 234 4.30 9.23 0.58
N ARG A 235 3.27 8.38 0.58
CA ARG A 235 2.32 8.27 -0.54
C ARG A 235 1.55 9.56 -0.75
N ASP A 236 1.05 10.17 0.32
CA ASP A 236 0.33 11.43 0.24
C ASP A 236 1.23 12.55 -0.31
N THR A 237 2.50 12.58 0.11
CA THR A 237 3.49 13.51 -0.41
C THR A 237 3.69 13.36 -1.93
N TYR A 238 3.88 12.14 -2.43
CA TYR A 238 4.08 11.89 -3.86
C TYR A 238 2.80 12.04 -4.70
N ASN A 239 1.63 11.73 -4.14
CA ASN A 239 0.36 12.05 -4.79
C ASN A 239 0.16 13.55 -4.94
N ARG A 240 0.58 14.35 -3.94
CA ARG A 240 0.53 15.80 -4.04
C ARG A 240 1.42 16.30 -5.18
N PHE A 241 2.67 15.82 -5.28
CA PHE A 241 3.53 16.15 -6.43
C PHE A 241 2.91 15.73 -7.76
N LEU A 242 2.30 14.55 -7.84
CA LEU A 242 1.63 14.07 -9.03
C LEU A 242 0.50 15.02 -9.48
N VAL A 243 -0.34 15.47 -8.55
CA VAL A 243 -1.49 16.33 -8.85
C VAL A 243 -1.07 17.78 -9.10
N GLU A 244 -0.28 18.36 -8.20
CA GLU A 244 0.04 19.79 -8.20
C GLU A 244 1.21 20.15 -9.14
N SER A 245 2.22 19.28 -9.28
CA SER A 245 3.41 19.54 -10.11
C SER A 245 3.35 18.87 -11.48
N PHE A 246 2.91 17.61 -11.55
CA PHE A 246 3.02 16.77 -12.76
C PHE A 246 1.71 16.61 -13.52
N SER A 247 0.68 17.41 -13.23
CA SER A 247 -0.61 17.41 -13.93
C SER A 247 -1.28 16.03 -14.05
N SER A 248 -1.08 15.16 -13.07
CA SER A 248 -1.54 13.77 -13.07
C SER A 248 -1.05 12.92 -14.25
N ASP A 249 0.14 13.22 -14.76
CA ASP A 249 0.76 12.49 -15.88
C ASP A 249 0.88 10.98 -15.61
N GLN A 250 0.55 10.18 -16.63
CA GLN A 250 0.46 8.73 -16.50
C GLN A 250 1.83 8.06 -16.33
N GLN A 251 2.92 8.62 -16.89
CA GLN A 251 4.27 8.08 -16.70
C GLN A 251 4.71 8.23 -15.24
N PHE A 252 4.48 9.40 -14.65
CA PHE A 252 4.77 9.64 -13.22
C PHE A 252 3.90 8.77 -12.32
N LYS A 253 2.59 8.67 -12.61
CA LYS A 253 1.66 7.82 -11.85
C LYS A 253 2.09 6.35 -11.86
N ASN A 254 2.48 5.82 -13.03
CA ASN A 254 2.95 4.45 -13.18
C ASN A 254 4.28 4.21 -12.45
N ALA A 255 5.23 5.16 -12.55
CA ALA A 255 6.50 5.07 -11.85
C ALA A 255 6.31 5.06 -10.34
N ILE A 256 5.51 5.99 -9.80
CA ILE A 256 5.20 6.03 -8.36
C ILE A 256 4.56 4.72 -7.92
N ALA A 257 3.54 4.22 -8.63
CA ALA A 257 2.90 2.95 -8.29
C ALA A 257 3.88 1.77 -8.31
N SER A 258 4.72 1.67 -9.34
CA SER A 258 5.75 0.62 -9.46
C SER A 258 6.79 0.70 -8.35
N ASP A 259 7.17 1.91 -7.92
CA ASP A 259 8.17 2.10 -6.88
C ASP A 259 7.61 1.72 -5.50
N PHE A 260 6.36 2.10 -5.20
CA PHE A 260 5.67 1.64 -4.00
C PHE A 260 5.53 0.11 -3.96
N GLU A 261 5.14 -0.51 -5.07
CA GLU A 261 5.12 -1.97 -5.20
C GLU A 261 6.52 -2.56 -4.97
N PHE A 262 7.58 -1.93 -5.48
CA PHE A 262 8.94 -2.42 -5.28
C PHE A 262 9.35 -2.42 -3.79
N PHE A 263 9.29 -1.28 -3.10
CA PHE A 263 9.87 -1.21 -1.74
C PHE A 263 8.95 -1.78 -0.65
N VAL A 264 7.63 -1.73 -0.79
CA VAL A 264 6.72 -2.31 0.23
C VAL A 264 6.95 -3.82 0.37
N ASN A 265 7.29 -4.50 -0.73
CA ASN A 265 7.56 -5.94 -0.74
C ASN A 265 9.01 -6.31 -0.37
N LEU A 266 9.89 -5.35 -0.04
CA LEU A 266 11.22 -5.66 0.50
C LEU A 266 11.17 -6.09 1.96
N ASN A 267 10.10 -5.74 2.67
CA ASN A 267 9.89 -6.15 4.05
C ASN A 267 8.80 -7.25 4.10
N ASP A 268 9.22 -8.46 4.47
CA ASP A 268 8.33 -9.63 4.62
C ASP A 268 7.18 -9.41 5.63
N ARG A 269 7.30 -8.41 6.52
CA ARG A 269 6.31 -8.08 7.54
C ARG A 269 5.28 -7.05 7.10
N SER A 270 5.44 -6.43 5.92
CA SER A 270 4.47 -5.45 5.40
C SER A 270 3.01 -5.95 5.43
N PRO A 271 2.69 -7.21 5.04
CA PRO A 271 1.33 -7.75 5.15
C PRO A 271 0.81 -7.85 6.60
N GLU A 272 1.66 -8.28 7.54
CA GLU A 272 1.33 -8.38 8.97
C GLU A 272 1.06 -6.97 9.54
N TYR A 273 1.94 -6.02 9.26
CA TYR A 273 1.86 -4.65 9.76
C TYR A 273 0.64 -3.91 9.25
N LEU A 274 0.33 -4.03 7.96
CA LEU A 274 -0.88 -3.45 7.39
C LEU A 274 -2.13 -4.02 8.06
N SER A 275 -2.15 -5.34 8.28
CA SER A 275 -3.27 -5.99 8.97
C SER A 275 -3.41 -5.55 10.44
N LEU A 276 -2.30 -5.37 11.16
CA LEU A 276 -2.29 -4.85 12.54
C LEU A 276 -2.77 -3.41 12.60
N PHE A 277 -2.33 -2.56 11.67
CA PHE A 277 -2.75 -1.16 11.62
C PHE A 277 -4.25 -1.03 11.37
N ILE A 278 -4.79 -1.79 10.40
CA ILE A 278 -6.22 -1.83 10.13
C ILE A 278 -7.00 -2.40 11.34
N ASP A 279 -6.46 -3.42 12.02
CA ASP A 279 -7.04 -3.96 13.24
C ASP A 279 -7.15 -2.91 14.36
N GLU A 280 -6.13 -2.06 14.54
CA GLU A 280 -6.19 -0.95 15.49
C GLU A 280 -7.24 0.10 15.09
N MET A 281 -7.34 0.47 13.80
CA MET A 281 -8.35 1.42 13.31
C MET A 281 -9.79 0.94 13.50
N LEU A 282 -10.01 -0.38 13.53
CA LEU A 282 -11.32 -1.00 13.66
C LEU A 282 -11.70 -1.40 15.11
N LYS A 283 -10.87 -1.11 16.12
CA LYS A 283 -11.15 -1.43 17.54
C LYS A 283 -11.87 -0.31 18.30
N LYS A 284 -12.83 -0.67 19.17
CA LYS A 284 -13.52 0.28 20.07
C LYS A 284 -12.50 1.13 20.84
N GLY A 285 -12.68 2.45 20.78
CA GLY A 285 -11.85 3.41 21.52
C GLY A 285 -10.57 3.83 20.81
N VAL A 286 -10.52 3.77 19.47
CA VAL A 286 -9.54 4.56 18.70
C VAL A 286 -9.67 6.02 19.12
N LYS A 287 -8.67 6.53 19.86
CA LYS A 287 -8.68 7.90 20.35
C LYS A 287 -8.07 8.81 19.28
N GLY A 288 -8.73 9.92 18.99
CA GLY A 288 -8.17 11.01 18.18
C GLY A 288 -8.54 10.99 16.70
N HIS A 289 -9.43 10.11 16.25
CA HIS A 289 -9.96 10.12 14.88
C HIS A 289 -11.48 10.20 14.87
N SER A 290 -12.02 11.02 13.96
CA SER A 290 -13.43 11.01 13.62
C SER A 290 -13.77 9.78 12.76
N GLU A 291 -15.04 9.38 12.71
CA GLU A 291 -15.49 8.26 11.86
C GLU A 291 -15.16 8.50 10.37
N GLN A 292 -15.24 9.75 9.90
CA GLN A 292 -14.88 10.14 8.54
C GLN A 292 -13.37 9.99 8.28
N GLU A 293 -12.53 10.38 9.23
CA GLU A 293 -11.08 10.19 9.11
C GLU A 293 -10.69 8.72 9.06
N VAL A 294 -11.35 7.87 9.87
CA VAL A 294 -11.10 6.42 9.86
C VAL A 294 -11.40 5.84 8.48
N GLU A 295 -12.52 6.20 7.85
CA GLU A 295 -12.85 5.72 6.50
C GLU A 295 -11.79 6.15 5.46
N ILE A 296 -11.34 7.41 5.52
CA ILE A 296 -10.27 7.92 4.63
C ILE A 296 -8.97 7.14 4.84
N ILE A 297 -8.60 6.85 6.10
CA ILE A 297 -7.40 6.06 6.42
C ILE A 297 -7.55 4.63 5.88
N LEU A 298 -8.71 4.00 6.02
CA LEU A 298 -8.97 2.67 5.48
C LEU A 298 -8.87 2.63 3.96
N ASP A 299 -9.38 3.65 3.26
CA ASP A 299 -9.21 3.79 1.80
C ASP A 299 -7.74 3.89 1.39
N LYS A 300 -6.94 4.68 2.13
CA LYS A 300 -5.50 4.74 1.87
C LYS A 300 -4.80 3.43 2.20
N CYS A 301 -5.24 2.68 3.21
CA CYS A 301 -4.71 1.34 3.50
C CYS A 301 -4.98 0.36 2.37
N ILE A 302 -6.14 0.43 1.72
CA ILE A 302 -6.45 -0.38 0.53
C ILE A 302 -5.51 -0.05 -0.63
N MET A 303 -5.09 1.22 -0.78
CA MET A 303 -4.07 1.59 -1.76
C MET A 303 -2.72 0.92 -1.49
N LEU A 304 -2.30 0.82 -0.22
CA LEU A 304 -1.09 0.07 0.14
C LEU A 304 -1.28 -1.45 -0.06
N PHE A 305 -2.46 -1.98 0.27
CA PHE A 305 -2.80 -3.38 0.05
C PHE A 305 -2.68 -3.79 -1.44
N ARG A 306 -3.04 -2.89 -2.37
CA ARG A 306 -2.88 -3.12 -3.81
C ARG A 306 -1.43 -3.39 -4.20
N PHE A 307 -0.47 -2.76 -3.53
CA PHE A 307 0.96 -2.90 -3.77
C PHE A 307 1.56 -4.18 -3.14
N LEU A 308 0.82 -4.90 -2.28
CA LEU A 308 1.30 -6.16 -1.72
C LEU A 308 1.30 -7.27 -2.79
N GLN A 309 2.41 -8.00 -2.89
CA GLN A 309 2.51 -9.21 -3.69
C GLN A 309 1.86 -10.40 -2.96
N ASP A 310 2.18 -10.58 -1.68
CA ASP A 310 1.72 -11.71 -0.85
C ASP A 310 0.42 -11.37 -0.08
N LYS A 311 -0.69 -11.21 -0.81
CA LYS A 311 -2.00 -10.83 -0.25
C LYS A 311 -2.65 -11.94 0.58
N ASP A 312 -2.30 -13.19 0.34
CA ASP A 312 -2.72 -14.33 1.16
C ASP A 312 -2.11 -14.33 2.57
N VAL A 313 -0.87 -13.84 2.72
CA VAL A 313 -0.26 -13.61 4.04
C VAL A 313 -1.06 -12.53 4.79
N PHE A 314 -1.43 -11.44 4.10
CA PHE A 314 -2.33 -10.43 4.68
C PHE A 314 -3.69 -11.04 5.06
N GLU A 315 -4.31 -11.83 4.17
CA GLU A 315 -5.59 -12.51 4.39
C GLU A 315 -5.56 -13.31 5.70
N ARG A 316 -4.48 -14.07 5.92
CA ARG A 316 -4.28 -14.91 7.11
C ARG A 316 -4.27 -14.09 8.39
N TYR A 317 -3.47 -13.02 8.45
CA TYR A 317 -3.42 -12.14 9.62
C TYR A 317 -4.73 -11.38 9.82
N TYR A 318 -5.30 -10.82 8.75
CA TYR A 318 -6.55 -10.08 8.80
C TYR A 318 -7.70 -10.95 9.32
N LYS A 319 -7.79 -12.19 8.84
CA LYS A 319 -8.76 -13.18 9.32
C LYS A 319 -8.61 -13.48 10.81
N GLN A 320 -7.38 -13.62 11.31
CA GLN A 320 -7.11 -13.84 12.73
C GLN A 320 -7.52 -12.64 13.59
N HIS A 321 -7.23 -11.42 13.12
CA HIS A 321 -7.61 -10.18 13.80
C HIS A 321 -9.12 -9.98 13.81
N LEU A 322 -9.78 -10.15 12.66
CA LEU A 322 -11.24 -10.11 12.55
C LEU A 322 -11.90 -11.12 13.50
N ALA A 323 -11.40 -12.36 13.55
CA ALA A 323 -11.95 -13.39 14.43
C ALA A 323 -11.91 -12.94 15.90
N ARG A 324 -10.79 -12.37 16.35
CA ARG A 324 -10.65 -11.82 17.70
C ARG A 324 -11.60 -10.65 17.95
N ARG A 325 -11.74 -9.72 16.99
CA ARG A 325 -12.64 -8.56 17.12
C ARG A 325 -14.10 -9.00 17.24
N LEU A 326 -14.55 -9.93 16.41
CA LEU A 326 -15.91 -10.46 16.42
C LEU A 326 -16.22 -11.24 17.72
N LEU A 327 -15.35 -12.16 18.14
CA LEU A 327 -15.62 -13.00 19.31
C LEU A 327 -15.52 -12.24 20.64
N LEU A 328 -14.66 -11.22 20.71
CA LEU A 328 -14.50 -10.37 21.88
C LEU A 328 -15.38 -9.12 21.85
N ASN A 329 -16.21 -8.95 20.81
CA ASN A 329 -17.08 -7.79 20.60
C ASN A 329 -16.30 -6.45 20.73
N LYS A 330 -15.13 -6.39 20.08
CA LYS A 330 -14.20 -5.27 20.13
C LYS A 330 -14.25 -4.36 18.89
N SER A 331 -15.05 -4.67 17.89
CA SER A 331 -15.20 -3.85 16.67
C SER A 331 -15.84 -2.49 16.96
N VAL A 332 -15.38 -1.41 16.34
CA VAL A 332 -16.01 -0.07 16.45
C VAL A 332 -17.45 -0.10 15.98
N SER A 333 -17.67 -0.63 14.78
CA SER A 333 -18.99 -0.79 14.15
C SER A 333 -18.97 -1.97 13.19
N ASP A 334 -20.09 -2.69 13.10
CA ASP A 334 -20.30 -3.75 12.12
C ASP A 334 -20.29 -3.20 10.68
N ASP A 335 -20.69 -1.94 10.48
CA ASP A 335 -20.74 -1.32 9.16
C ASP A 335 -19.34 -1.00 8.63
N PHE A 336 -18.42 -0.55 9.50
CA PHE A 336 -17.02 -0.36 9.13
C PHE A 336 -16.35 -1.69 8.74
N GLU A 337 -16.63 -2.78 9.48
CA GLU A 337 -16.07 -4.09 9.16
C GLU A 337 -16.62 -4.61 7.82
N LYS A 338 -17.92 -4.45 7.56
CA LYS A 338 -18.53 -4.80 6.26
C LYS A 338 -18.00 -3.94 5.12
N SER A 339 -17.82 -2.63 5.34
CA SER A 339 -17.20 -1.71 4.37
C SER A 339 -15.79 -2.18 4.01
N MET A 340 -14.97 -2.50 5.02
CA MET A 340 -13.61 -2.98 4.79
C MET A 340 -13.58 -4.31 4.01
N ILE A 341 -14.44 -5.26 4.34
CA ILE A 341 -14.56 -6.51 3.58
C ILE A 341 -15.01 -6.24 2.13
N SER A 342 -15.94 -5.31 1.92
CA SER A 342 -16.37 -4.90 0.58
C SER A 342 -15.22 -4.32 -0.25
N LYS A 343 -14.38 -3.48 0.35
CA LYS A 343 -13.17 -2.95 -0.30
C LYS A 343 -12.20 -4.07 -0.67
N LEU A 344 -11.92 -5.02 0.23
CA LEU A 344 -11.08 -6.20 -0.06
C LEU A 344 -11.67 -7.07 -1.19
N LYS A 345 -13.01 -7.19 -1.25
CA LYS A 345 -13.71 -7.93 -2.30
C LYS A 345 -13.56 -7.28 -3.66
N THR A 346 -13.60 -5.95 -3.74
CA THR A 346 -13.34 -5.22 -4.99
C THR A 346 -11.93 -5.50 -5.51
N GLU A 347 -10.94 -5.58 -4.62
CA GLU A 347 -9.54 -5.81 -5.02
C GLU A 347 -9.22 -7.25 -5.41
N CYS A 348 -9.73 -8.23 -4.65
CA CYS A 348 -9.32 -9.64 -4.77
C CYS A 348 -10.44 -10.59 -5.22
N GLY A 349 -11.67 -10.09 -5.35
CA GLY A 349 -12.85 -10.86 -5.73
C GLY A 349 -13.50 -11.63 -4.57
N CYS A 350 -14.66 -12.23 -4.86
CA CYS A 350 -15.51 -12.89 -3.87
C CYS A 350 -14.86 -14.11 -3.19
N GLN A 351 -13.95 -14.82 -3.86
CA GLN A 351 -13.31 -16.01 -3.30
C GLN A 351 -12.40 -15.64 -2.12
N PHE A 352 -11.72 -14.51 -2.19
CA PHE A 352 -10.85 -13.99 -1.14
C PHE A 352 -11.65 -13.64 0.13
N THR A 353 -12.82 -13.02 -0.03
CA THR A 353 -13.64 -12.57 1.12
C THR A 353 -14.65 -13.59 1.62
N SER A 354 -14.90 -14.69 0.89
CA SER A 354 -15.94 -15.67 1.19
C SER A 354 -15.89 -16.19 2.64
N LYS A 355 -14.69 -16.51 3.15
CA LYS A 355 -14.50 -16.98 4.53
C LYS A 355 -14.79 -15.87 5.55
N LEU A 356 -14.38 -14.63 5.27
CA LEU A 356 -14.62 -13.46 6.14
C LEU A 356 -16.12 -13.13 6.23
N GLU A 357 -16.81 -13.16 5.08
CA GLU A 357 -18.28 -13.00 5.02
C GLU A 357 -18.99 -14.15 5.76
N GLY A 358 -18.47 -15.38 5.65
CA GLY A 358 -18.94 -16.55 6.40
C GLY A 358 -18.85 -16.36 7.92
N MET A 359 -17.77 -15.73 8.41
CA MET A 359 -17.62 -15.43 9.84
C MET A 359 -18.73 -14.49 10.36
N PHE A 360 -19.12 -13.47 9.58
CA PHE A 360 -20.26 -12.61 9.94
C PHE A 360 -21.59 -13.36 9.98
N LYS A 361 -21.83 -14.24 9.00
CA LYS A 361 -23.03 -15.09 8.96
C LYS A 361 -23.10 -16.00 10.18
N ASP A 362 -21.98 -16.60 10.59
CA ASP A 362 -21.91 -17.44 11.79
C ASP A 362 -22.22 -16.66 13.07
N ILE A 363 -21.75 -15.42 13.20
CA ILE A 363 -22.07 -14.57 14.37
C ILE A 363 -23.57 -14.24 14.41
N ALA A 364 -24.14 -13.82 13.28
CA ALA A 364 -25.58 -13.51 13.21
C ALA A 364 -26.43 -14.75 13.52
N LEU A 365 -26.12 -15.89 12.89
CA LEU A 365 -26.82 -17.16 13.12
C LEU A 365 -26.67 -17.65 14.57
N SER A 366 -25.50 -17.44 15.18
CA SER A 366 -25.26 -17.77 16.59
C SER A 366 -26.16 -16.97 17.52
N ASN A 367 -26.33 -15.66 17.27
CA ASN A 367 -27.20 -14.81 18.09
C ASN A 367 -28.66 -15.29 18.00
N THR A 368 -29.18 -15.56 16.81
CA THR A 368 -30.53 -16.12 16.61
C THR A 368 -30.68 -17.50 17.23
N THR A 369 -29.65 -18.34 17.17
CA THR A 369 -29.66 -19.67 17.81
C THR A 369 -29.68 -19.53 19.34
N MET A 370 -29.00 -18.53 19.88
CA MET A 370 -28.97 -18.24 21.31
C MET A 370 -30.33 -17.75 21.83
N GLU A 371 -31.05 -16.94 21.05
CA GLU A 371 -32.43 -16.53 21.35
C GLU A 371 -33.37 -17.74 21.43
N LYS A 372 -33.32 -18.62 20.41
CA LYS A 372 -34.09 -19.87 20.39
C LYS A 372 -33.75 -20.80 21.56
N PHE A 373 -32.49 -20.83 21.99
CA PHE A 373 -32.10 -21.61 23.17
C PHE A 373 -32.69 -21.02 24.46
N LYS A 374 -32.72 -19.69 24.60
CA LYS A 374 -33.36 -19.04 25.76
C LYS A 374 -34.86 -19.35 25.80
N GLU A 375 -35.54 -19.32 24.66
CA GLU A 375 -36.94 -19.75 24.56
C GLU A 375 -37.10 -21.24 24.94
N TYR A 376 -36.23 -22.11 24.43
CA TYR A 376 -36.24 -23.54 24.77
C TYR A 376 -36.10 -23.80 26.28
N LEU A 377 -35.23 -23.08 26.97
CA LEU A 377 -35.06 -23.17 28.42
C LEU A 377 -36.34 -22.77 29.17
N GLN A 378 -36.99 -21.70 28.72
CA GLN A 378 -38.26 -21.23 29.30
C GLN A 378 -39.38 -22.25 29.09
N THR A 379 -39.57 -22.73 27.86
CA THR A 379 -40.65 -23.69 27.53
C THR A 379 -40.43 -25.06 28.17
N SER A 380 -39.19 -25.51 28.28
CA SER A 380 -38.86 -26.83 28.85
C SER A 380 -38.66 -26.81 30.38
N SER A 381 -38.80 -25.64 31.01
CA SER A 381 -38.51 -25.43 32.45
C SER A 381 -37.14 -26.00 32.88
N MET A 382 -36.14 -25.92 31.99
CA MET A 382 -34.78 -26.39 32.27
C MET A 382 -33.98 -25.28 32.95
N SER A 383 -33.40 -25.59 34.11
CA SER A 383 -32.49 -24.70 34.84
C SER A 383 -31.04 -24.91 34.38
N LEU A 384 -30.28 -23.81 34.30
CA LEU A 384 -28.81 -23.84 34.15
C LEU A 384 -28.08 -23.66 35.49
N ASP A 385 -28.78 -23.85 36.61
CA ASP A 385 -28.26 -23.80 37.97
C ASP A 385 -27.50 -22.52 38.30
N GLY A 386 -28.04 -21.38 37.83
CA GLY A 386 -27.49 -20.04 38.06
C GLY A 386 -26.36 -19.64 37.11
N VAL A 387 -26.03 -20.46 36.10
CA VAL A 387 -25.06 -20.11 35.05
C VAL A 387 -25.74 -19.40 33.89
N ASP A 388 -25.28 -18.19 33.57
CA ASP A 388 -25.65 -17.51 32.32
C ASP A 388 -24.71 -17.98 31.18
N LEU A 389 -25.27 -18.69 30.20
CA LEU A 389 -24.53 -19.28 29.10
C LEU A 389 -24.76 -18.52 27.80
N SER A 390 -23.68 -18.10 27.16
CA SER A 390 -23.68 -17.60 25.78
C SER A 390 -22.73 -18.45 24.93
N VAL A 391 -23.26 -19.08 23.88
CA VAL A 391 -22.49 -19.92 22.95
C VAL A 391 -22.49 -19.29 21.57
N ARG A 392 -21.32 -19.26 20.93
CA ARG A 392 -21.18 -18.92 19.51
C ARG A 392 -20.74 -20.17 18.75
N VAL A 393 -21.54 -20.57 17.77
CA VAL A 393 -21.29 -21.75 16.94
C VAL A 393 -20.64 -21.29 15.64
N LEU A 394 -19.44 -21.78 15.38
CA LEU A 394 -18.57 -21.30 14.31
C LEU A 394 -18.32 -22.42 13.29
N THR A 395 -18.40 -22.11 12.00
CA THR A 395 -18.13 -23.06 10.92
C THR A 395 -16.62 -23.28 10.77
N MET A 396 -16.14 -24.50 11.01
CA MET A 396 -14.71 -24.82 11.10
C MET A 396 -13.86 -24.32 9.91
N GLY A 397 -14.39 -24.40 8.68
CA GLY A 397 -13.67 -23.94 7.47
C GLY A 397 -13.56 -22.42 7.31
N TYR A 398 -14.40 -21.65 7.99
CA TYR A 398 -14.41 -20.18 7.89
C TYR A 398 -13.53 -19.51 8.91
N TRP A 399 -13.31 -20.11 10.08
CA TRP A 399 -12.59 -19.47 11.19
C TRP A 399 -11.12 -19.91 11.24
N PRO A 400 -10.24 -19.10 11.83
CA PRO A 400 -8.85 -19.48 12.07
C PRO A 400 -8.78 -20.36 13.32
N THR A 401 -9.34 -21.58 13.27
CA THR A 401 -9.26 -22.55 14.35
C THR A 401 -8.04 -23.45 14.16
N GLN A 402 -7.45 -23.91 15.27
CA GLN A 402 -6.43 -24.95 15.21
C GLN A 402 -7.10 -26.29 14.86
N SER A 403 -6.44 -27.10 14.03
CA SER A 403 -6.90 -28.43 13.65
C SER A 403 -6.94 -29.39 14.85
N ILE A 404 -6.13 -29.13 15.86
CA ILE A 404 -6.05 -29.90 17.10
C ILE A 404 -6.57 -29.00 18.24
N THR A 405 -7.71 -29.36 18.81
CA THR A 405 -8.21 -28.70 20.03
C THR A 405 -7.27 -29.06 21.17
N ALA A 406 -6.58 -28.05 21.73
CA ALA A 406 -5.81 -28.25 22.95
C ALA A 406 -6.71 -28.84 24.06
N PRO A 407 -6.27 -29.89 24.76
CA PRO A 407 -7.05 -30.45 25.84
C PRO A 407 -7.21 -29.40 26.95
N CYS A 408 -8.40 -29.35 27.53
CA CYS A 408 -8.68 -28.60 28.74
C CYS A 408 -9.85 -29.30 29.42
N ALA A 409 -9.65 -29.79 30.63
CA ALA A 409 -10.70 -30.32 31.46
C ALA A 409 -11.62 -29.17 31.87
N VAL A 410 -12.75 -29.06 31.18
CA VAL A 410 -13.76 -28.02 31.47
C VAL A 410 -14.36 -28.31 32.84
N PRO A 411 -14.48 -27.30 33.73
CA PRO A 411 -15.09 -27.47 35.04
C PRO A 411 -16.48 -28.13 34.96
N PRO A 412 -16.84 -29.06 35.85
CA PRO A 412 -18.06 -29.87 35.74
C PRO A 412 -19.34 -29.05 35.57
N VAL A 413 -19.45 -27.92 36.28
CA VAL A 413 -20.61 -27.01 36.18
C VAL A 413 -20.73 -26.45 34.75
N ALA A 414 -19.65 -25.92 34.19
CA ALA A 414 -19.65 -25.38 32.83
C ALA A 414 -19.87 -26.48 31.76
N GLN A 415 -19.33 -27.68 31.99
CA GLN A 415 -19.53 -28.82 31.10
C GLN A 415 -20.99 -29.26 31.06
N ALA A 416 -21.64 -29.39 32.23
CA ALA A 416 -23.06 -29.75 32.32
C ALA A 416 -23.96 -28.74 31.59
N THR A 417 -23.74 -27.44 31.81
CA THR A 417 -24.46 -26.36 31.12
C THR A 417 -24.24 -26.43 29.59
N PHE A 418 -23.01 -26.69 29.13
CA PHE A 418 -22.71 -26.83 27.71
C PHE A 418 -23.37 -28.08 27.11
N ASP A 419 -23.45 -29.19 27.83
CA ASP A 419 -24.08 -30.42 27.33
C ASP A 419 -25.60 -30.26 27.14
N ILE A 420 -26.27 -29.43 27.93
CA ILE A 420 -27.67 -29.02 27.69
C ILE A 420 -27.78 -28.29 26.35
N PHE A 421 -26.93 -27.29 26.12
CA PHE A 421 -26.88 -26.57 24.84
C PHE A 421 -26.57 -27.50 23.66
N ARG A 422 -25.60 -28.41 23.82
CA ARG A 422 -25.22 -29.38 22.79
C ARG A 422 -26.40 -30.27 22.40
N LYS A 423 -27.17 -30.79 23.37
CA LYS A 423 -28.37 -31.59 23.11
C LYS A 423 -29.43 -30.79 22.34
N PHE A 424 -29.69 -29.54 22.74
CA PHE A 424 -30.58 -28.63 22.03
C PHE A 424 -30.13 -28.44 20.56
N TYR A 425 -28.85 -28.10 20.36
CA TYR A 425 -28.32 -27.80 19.04
C TYR A 425 -28.37 -29.02 18.10
N LEU A 426 -27.97 -30.20 18.59
CA LEU A 426 -27.94 -31.43 17.77
C LEU A 426 -29.34 -31.96 17.45
N ARG A 427 -30.35 -31.64 18.26
CA ARG A 427 -31.75 -31.93 17.95
C ARG A 427 -32.25 -31.10 16.77
N GLN A 428 -31.83 -29.84 16.69
CA GLN A 428 -32.23 -28.94 15.61
C GLN A 428 -31.40 -29.14 14.33
N TYR A 429 -30.13 -29.50 14.47
CA TYR A 429 -29.19 -29.66 13.35
C TYR A 429 -28.59 -31.07 13.36
N SER A 430 -29.33 -32.03 12.81
CA SER A 430 -28.89 -33.42 12.67
C SER A 430 -27.69 -33.54 11.73
N GLY A 431 -26.82 -34.53 12.01
CA GLY A 431 -25.62 -34.80 11.21
C GLY A 431 -24.42 -33.86 11.46
N ARG A 432 -24.50 -32.96 12.46
CA ARG A 432 -23.39 -32.09 12.87
C ARG A 432 -22.67 -32.62 14.11
N GLN A 433 -21.41 -32.21 14.28
CA GLN A 433 -20.62 -32.44 15.49
C GLN A 433 -20.15 -31.10 16.07
N LEU A 434 -20.26 -30.96 17.38
CA LEU A 434 -19.80 -29.76 18.10
C LEU A 434 -18.52 -30.04 18.86
N THR A 435 -17.48 -29.27 18.54
CA THR A 435 -16.18 -29.27 19.23
C THR A 435 -16.00 -27.94 19.97
N LEU A 436 -15.83 -28.01 21.30
CA LEU A 436 -15.69 -26.83 22.14
C LEU A 436 -14.25 -26.30 22.07
N GLN A 437 -14.09 -25.01 21.77
CA GLN A 437 -12.78 -24.33 21.71
C GLN A 437 -12.52 -23.54 23.00
N THR A 438 -11.93 -24.19 23.99
CA THR A 438 -11.73 -23.63 25.34
C THR A 438 -10.81 -22.40 25.36
N HIS A 439 -9.79 -22.36 24.51
CA HIS A 439 -8.86 -21.23 24.43
C HIS A 439 -9.49 -19.91 23.92
N MET A 440 -10.68 -19.96 23.32
CA MET A 440 -11.38 -18.78 22.78
C MET A 440 -12.50 -18.26 23.70
N GLY A 441 -12.75 -18.95 24.82
CA GLY A 441 -13.82 -18.63 25.75
C GLY A 441 -13.41 -17.67 26.87
N HIS A 442 -14.41 -17.10 27.54
CA HIS A 442 -14.27 -16.28 28.73
C HIS A 442 -15.45 -16.54 29.67
N ALA A 443 -15.28 -16.18 30.94
CA ALA A 443 -16.29 -16.31 31.99
C ALA A 443 -16.16 -15.15 32.98
N ASP A 444 -17.28 -14.82 33.62
CA ASP A 444 -17.30 -13.95 34.78
C ASP A 444 -17.51 -14.80 36.05
N LEU A 445 -16.61 -14.67 37.02
CA LEU A 445 -16.64 -15.42 38.26
C LEU A 445 -16.94 -14.51 39.44
N ASN A 446 -17.92 -14.90 40.26
CA ASN A 446 -18.13 -14.28 41.56
C ASN A 446 -17.04 -14.78 42.52
N ALA A 447 -16.11 -13.91 42.87
CA ALA A 447 -15.00 -14.20 43.76
C ALA A 447 -15.25 -13.60 45.15
N VAL A 448 -15.03 -14.40 46.18
CA VAL A 448 -15.12 -14.00 47.58
C VAL A 448 -13.74 -14.18 48.21
N PHE A 449 -13.21 -13.10 48.78
CA PHE A 449 -11.91 -13.08 49.45
C PHE A 449 -12.11 -12.82 50.94
N TYR A 450 -11.29 -13.49 51.76
CA TYR A 450 -11.37 -13.48 53.22
C TYR A 450 -10.09 -12.86 53.83
N PRO A 451 -9.87 -11.55 53.68
CA PRO A 451 -8.68 -10.90 54.21
C PRO A 451 -8.59 -11.07 55.72
N GLN A 452 -7.38 -11.32 56.23
CA GLN A 452 -7.16 -11.37 57.68
C GLN A 452 -7.48 -10.01 58.32
N PRO A 453 -8.10 -10.00 59.51
CA PRO A 453 -8.35 -8.77 60.24
C PRO A 453 -7.04 -8.05 60.54
N LYS A 454 -6.98 -6.75 60.25
CA LYS A 454 -5.88 -5.91 60.76
C LYS A 454 -5.98 -5.93 62.27
N ARG A 455 -4.90 -6.30 62.98
CA ARG A 455 -4.81 -6.10 64.43
C ARG A 455 -5.08 -4.62 64.72
N ALA A 456 -6.25 -4.33 65.28
CA ALA A 456 -6.56 -3.06 65.92
C ALA A 456 -6.77 -3.38 67.40
N ASP A 457 -6.29 -2.50 68.28
CA ASP A 457 -6.37 -2.58 69.74
C ASP A 457 -7.81 -2.45 70.29
N SER A 458 -8.82 -2.99 69.62
CA SER A 458 -10.20 -2.92 70.06
C SER A 458 -10.97 -4.21 69.75
N THR A 459 -11.82 -4.57 70.71
CA THR A 459 -12.29 -5.92 71.06
C THR A 459 -13.35 -6.55 70.14
N VAL A 460 -13.52 -6.11 68.89
CA VAL A 460 -14.37 -6.83 67.93
C VAL A 460 -13.82 -6.66 66.51
N ALA A 461 -13.05 -7.64 66.03
CA ALA A 461 -12.55 -7.65 64.66
C ALA A 461 -13.70 -8.02 63.68
N VAL A 462 -14.25 -7.02 62.98
CA VAL A 462 -15.22 -7.26 61.91
C VAL A 462 -14.49 -7.83 60.69
N LEU A 463 -14.79 -9.09 60.34
CA LEU A 463 -14.35 -9.73 59.09
C LEU A 463 -14.98 -9.01 57.89
N GLN A 464 -14.25 -8.10 57.24
CA GLN A 464 -14.66 -7.49 55.97
C GLN A 464 -14.39 -8.46 54.81
N VAL A 465 -15.37 -9.31 54.52
CA VAL A 465 -15.40 -10.15 53.31
C VAL A 465 -15.44 -9.25 52.08
N LYS A 466 -14.52 -9.45 51.14
CA LYS A 466 -14.49 -8.71 49.88
C LYS A 466 -15.09 -9.54 48.76
N ARG A 467 -15.93 -8.91 47.95
CA ARG A 467 -16.58 -9.54 46.80
C ARG A 467 -16.21 -8.80 45.52
N HIS A 468 -15.86 -9.55 44.50
CA HIS A 468 -15.54 -9.03 43.17
C HIS A 468 -16.10 -9.94 42.09
N ILE A 469 -16.34 -9.38 40.91
CA ILE A 469 -16.60 -10.17 39.70
C ILE A 469 -15.33 -10.19 38.87
N LEU A 470 -14.71 -11.35 38.71
CA LEU A 470 -13.49 -11.53 37.92
C LEU A 470 -13.86 -11.93 36.49
N GLN A 471 -13.50 -11.10 35.52
CA GLN A 471 -13.61 -11.48 34.11
C GLN A 471 -12.33 -12.18 33.67
N VAL A 472 -12.44 -13.45 33.31
CA VAL A 472 -11.32 -14.36 33.08
C VAL A 472 -11.52 -15.16 31.79
N SER A 473 -10.43 -15.65 31.20
CA SER A 473 -10.46 -16.68 30.15
C SER A 473 -10.93 -18.02 30.71
N THR A 474 -11.36 -18.93 29.84
CA THR A 474 -11.76 -20.30 30.24
C THR A 474 -10.63 -21.05 30.95
N HIS A 475 -9.37 -20.89 30.51
CA HIS A 475 -8.21 -21.49 31.18
C HIS A 475 -8.02 -20.95 32.61
N GLN A 476 -8.11 -19.63 32.78
CA GLN A 476 -8.06 -19.00 34.10
C GLN A 476 -9.24 -19.46 34.98
N MET A 477 -10.45 -19.61 34.43
CA MET A 477 -11.59 -20.17 35.15
C MET A 477 -11.34 -21.60 35.63
N ALA A 478 -10.81 -22.46 34.75
CA ALA A 478 -10.49 -23.84 35.10
C ALA A 478 -9.49 -23.91 36.27
N ILE A 479 -8.47 -23.05 36.26
CA ILE A 479 -7.49 -22.94 37.35
C ILE A 479 -8.16 -22.44 38.64
N LEU A 480 -8.91 -21.34 38.58
CA LEU A 480 -9.48 -20.70 39.77
C LEU A 480 -10.52 -21.56 40.48
N LEU A 481 -11.32 -22.33 39.75
CA LEU A 481 -12.34 -23.20 40.35
C LEU A 481 -11.77 -24.38 41.13
N LEU A 482 -10.51 -24.79 40.87
CA LEU A 482 -9.85 -25.84 41.66
C LEU A 482 -9.59 -25.38 43.11
N PHE A 483 -9.38 -24.08 43.32
CA PHE A 483 -9.13 -23.52 44.65
C PHE A 483 -10.35 -23.54 45.58
N ASN A 484 -11.56 -23.80 45.06
CA ASN A 484 -12.73 -24.07 45.89
C ASN A 484 -12.65 -25.44 46.60
N LYS A 485 -11.79 -26.35 46.14
CA LYS A 485 -11.59 -27.70 46.71
C LYS A 485 -10.27 -27.85 47.45
N LYS A 486 -9.24 -27.08 47.05
CA LYS A 486 -7.86 -27.19 47.56
C LYS A 486 -7.33 -25.81 47.95
N ALA A 487 -6.78 -25.69 49.16
CA ALA A 487 -6.22 -24.42 49.64
C ALA A 487 -4.95 -23.98 48.88
N ASN A 488 -4.12 -24.94 48.48
CA ASN A 488 -2.95 -24.71 47.63
C ASN A 488 -2.76 -25.87 46.65
N ILE A 489 -2.19 -25.59 45.48
CA ILE A 489 -2.04 -26.55 44.36
C ILE A 489 -0.66 -26.35 43.72
N THR A 490 0.04 -27.42 43.38
CA THR A 490 1.33 -27.35 42.66
C THR A 490 1.13 -27.06 41.17
N PHE A 491 2.15 -26.55 40.49
CA PHE A 491 2.13 -26.39 39.03
C PHE A 491 1.90 -27.72 38.31
N GLN A 492 2.51 -28.81 38.79
CA GLN A 492 2.30 -30.15 38.26
C GLN A 492 0.84 -30.63 38.41
N ASP A 493 0.23 -30.44 39.58
CA ASP A 493 -1.16 -30.81 39.81
C ASP A 493 -2.11 -29.98 38.94
N LEU A 494 -1.83 -28.68 38.76
CA LEU A 494 -2.60 -27.82 37.85
C LEU A 494 -2.53 -28.35 36.41
N LEU A 495 -1.35 -28.78 35.94
CA LEU A 495 -1.18 -29.36 34.60
C LEU A 495 -2.01 -30.64 34.45
N GLN A 496 -1.96 -31.52 35.45
CA GLN A 496 -2.66 -32.81 35.42
C GLN A 496 -4.19 -32.66 35.56
N GLU A 497 -4.68 -31.77 36.43
CA GLU A 497 -6.12 -31.62 36.67
C GLU A 497 -6.80 -30.79 35.58
N THR A 498 -6.16 -29.72 35.10
CA THR A 498 -6.75 -28.86 34.06
C THR A 498 -6.49 -29.39 32.65
N GLN A 499 -5.48 -30.22 32.45
CA GLN A 499 -5.02 -30.71 31.14
C GLN A 499 -4.65 -29.58 30.15
N ILE A 500 -4.49 -28.34 30.62
CA ILE A 500 -4.11 -27.19 29.79
C ILE A 500 -2.66 -27.37 29.33
N PRO A 501 -2.32 -27.13 28.05
CA PRO A 501 -0.93 -27.20 27.59
C PRO A 501 -0.02 -26.28 28.40
N GLN A 502 1.18 -26.76 28.74
CA GLN A 502 2.11 -26.07 29.64
C GLN A 502 2.34 -24.59 29.27
N LYS A 503 2.55 -24.28 27.98
CA LYS A 503 2.75 -22.90 27.50
C LYS A 503 1.55 -21.98 27.82
N GLU A 504 0.34 -22.48 27.65
CA GLU A 504 -0.90 -21.74 27.92
C GLU A 504 -1.20 -21.65 29.43
N LEU A 505 -0.88 -22.71 30.18
CA LEU A 505 -0.99 -22.72 31.63
C LEU A 505 -0.06 -21.68 32.27
N VAL A 506 1.20 -21.60 31.80
CA VAL A 506 2.16 -20.57 32.23
C VAL A 506 1.58 -19.18 31.95
N ARG A 507 1.09 -18.90 30.73
CA ARG A 507 0.49 -17.60 30.37
C ARG A 507 -0.71 -17.25 31.27
N ALA A 508 -1.60 -18.22 31.54
CA ALA A 508 -2.75 -18.03 32.41
C ALA A 508 -2.32 -17.74 33.86
N LEU A 509 -1.38 -18.50 34.40
CA LEU A 509 -0.84 -18.28 35.75
C LEU A 509 -0.09 -16.97 35.87
N GLN A 510 0.68 -16.57 34.84
CA GLN A 510 1.36 -15.29 34.82
C GLN A 510 0.35 -14.14 35.00
N SER A 511 -0.77 -14.15 34.28
CA SER A 511 -1.82 -13.13 34.45
C SER A 511 -2.55 -13.15 35.80
N LEU A 512 -2.52 -14.28 36.51
CA LEU A 512 -3.18 -14.44 37.82
C LEU A 512 -2.25 -14.12 39.00
N ALA A 513 -0.96 -14.45 38.87
CA ALA A 513 0.03 -14.41 39.95
C ALA A 513 1.05 -13.27 39.81
N LEU A 514 1.26 -12.72 38.60
CA LEU A 514 2.18 -11.62 38.37
C LEU A 514 1.45 -10.29 38.39
N GLY A 515 2.04 -9.30 39.07
CA GLY A 515 1.48 -7.98 39.24
C GLY A 515 1.85 -7.39 40.60
N LYS A 516 1.24 -6.26 40.94
CA LYS A 516 1.41 -5.67 42.28
C LYS A 516 0.86 -6.67 43.32
N PRO A 517 1.53 -6.87 44.47
CA PRO A 517 1.14 -7.88 45.46
C PRO A 517 -0.33 -7.82 45.91
N GLN A 518 -0.92 -6.62 45.90
CA GLN A 518 -2.31 -6.37 46.28
C GLN A 518 -3.32 -6.56 45.13
N GLN A 519 -2.86 -6.72 43.88
CA GLN A 519 -3.69 -6.82 42.67
C GLN A 519 -3.62 -8.18 41.98
N ARG A 520 -2.74 -9.09 42.43
CA ARG A 520 -2.69 -10.47 41.94
C ARG A 520 -3.77 -11.31 42.62
N VAL A 521 -4.44 -12.16 41.86
CA VAL A 521 -5.50 -13.06 42.37
C VAL A 521 -4.90 -14.27 43.07
N LEU A 522 -3.75 -14.75 42.57
CA LEU A 522 -3.01 -15.87 43.16
C LEU A 522 -1.66 -15.40 43.71
N VAL A 523 -1.16 -16.11 44.72
CA VAL A 523 0.21 -15.98 45.23
C VAL A 523 0.98 -17.27 45.00
N GLN A 524 2.24 -17.15 44.60
CA GLN A 524 3.18 -18.27 44.61
C GLN A 524 3.77 -18.41 46.02
N LEU A 525 3.57 -19.58 46.64
CA LEU A 525 4.10 -19.94 47.95
C LEU A 525 5.57 -20.33 47.83
N HIS A 526 6.38 -20.00 48.85
CA HIS A 526 7.82 -20.34 48.92
C HIS A 526 8.65 -19.89 47.71
N ARG A 527 8.44 -18.65 47.27
CA ARG A 527 9.18 -18.04 46.15
C ARG A 527 10.70 -18.08 46.40
N ARG A 528 11.44 -18.77 45.53
CA ARG A 528 12.92 -18.74 45.54
C ARG A 528 13.39 -17.34 45.11
N LYS A 529 14.37 -16.77 45.83
CA LYS A 529 14.90 -15.42 45.55
C LYS A 529 15.59 -15.30 44.17
N ASP A 530 15.94 -16.43 43.55
CA ASP A 530 16.80 -16.51 42.35
C ASP A 530 16.08 -16.93 41.05
N THR A 531 14.77 -17.21 41.10
CA THR A 531 14.03 -17.60 39.90
C THR A 531 13.44 -16.37 39.21
N SER A 532 13.70 -16.26 37.90
CA SER A 532 13.01 -15.34 36.99
C SER A 532 11.50 -15.36 37.28
N ILE A 533 10.88 -14.18 37.39
CA ILE A 533 9.44 -14.01 37.67
C ILE A 533 8.56 -14.73 36.64
N LYS A 534 9.13 -15.11 35.48
CA LYS A 534 8.39 -15.58 34.31
C LYS A 534 8.35 -17.11 34.18
N ASP A 535 9.20 -17.85 34.89
CA ASP A 535 9.33 -19.30 34.72
C ASP A 535 8.93 -20.06 35.99
N PHE A 536 7.90 -20.90 35.87
CA PHE A 536 7.40 -21.72 36.98
C PHE A 536 8.07 -23.11 36.96
N SER A 537 8.54 -23.57 38.12
CA SER A 537 8.96 -24.94 38.38
C SER A 537 7.74 -25.84 38.62
N MET A 538 7.88 -27.15 38.34
CA MET A 538 6.82 -28.15 38.59
C MET A 538 6.37 -28.20 40.06
N GLU A 539 7.29 -27.90 40.98
CA GLU A 539 7.04 -27.90 42.43
C GLU A 539 6.41 -26.60 42.95
N ASP A 540 6.32 -25.55 42.12
CA ASP A 540 5.80 -24.26 42.56
C ASP A 540 4.35 -24.38 43.01
N ARG A 541 4.06 -23.90 44.22
CA ARG A 541 2.72 -23.96 44.82
C ARG A 541 2.03 -22.61 44.69
N PHE A 542 0.76 -22.64 44.33
CA PHE A 542 -0.09 -21.46 44.24
C PHE A 542 -1.20 -21.53 45.28
N ALA A 543 -1.63 -20.36 45.78
CA ALA A 543 -2.77 -20.20 46.68
C ALA A 543 -3.54 -18.92 46.35
N VAL A 544 -4.79 -18.82 46.81
CA VAL A 544 -5.61 -17.61 46.66
C VAL A 544 -5.03 -16.46 47.48
N ASN A 545 -4.99 -15.26 46.89
CA ASN A 545 -4.57 -14.05 47.58
C ASN A 545 -5.76 -13.37 48.27
N ASP A 546 -6.04 -13.73 49.53
CA ASP A 546 -7.12 -13.09 50.30
C ASP A 546 -6.89 -11.58 50.56
N GLN A 547 -5.67 -11.07 50.33
CA GLN A 547 -5.37 -9.64 50.41
C GLN A 547 -5.66 -8.86 49.11
N PHE A 548 -6.29 -9.50 48.12
CA PHE A 548 -6.64 -8.85 46.87
C PHE A 548 -7.45 -7.56 47.09
N THR A 549 -7.11 -6.53 46.33
CA THR A 549 -7.76 -5.22 46.32
C THR A 549 -7.86 -4.69 44.90
N SER A 550 -9.01 -4.12 44.59
CA SER A 550 -9.26 -3.40 43.35
C SER A 550 -10.17 -2.23 43.63
N LYS A 551 -9.98 -1.12 42.89
CA LYS A 551 -10.91 0.01 42.91
C LYS A 551 -12.23 -0.32 42.22
N LEU A 552 -12.23 -1.33 41.34
CA LEU A 552 -13.39 -1.76 40.57
C LEU A 552 -14.00 -3.01 41.19
N HIS A 553 -15.33 -3.05 41.31
CA HIS A 553 -16.06 -4.26 41.73
C HIS A 553 -15.92 -5.37 40.68
N ARG A 554 -16.08 -5.03 39.40
CA ARG A 554 -15.86 -5.92 38.26
C ARG A 554 -14.45 -5.72 37.73
N VAL A 555 -13.62 -6.75 37.87
CA VAL A 555 -12.18 -6.69 37.55
C VAL A 555 -11.91 -7.56 36.34
N LYS A 556 -11.36 -6.95 35.30
CA LYS A 556 -10.88 -7.70 34.13
C LYS A 556 -9.47 -8.20 34.39
N VAL A 557 -9.30 -9.51 34.54
CA VAL A 557 -7.98 -10.12 34.62
C VAL A 557 -7.42 -10.13 33.21
N GLN A 558 -6.55 -9.17 32.91
CA GLN A 558 -5.94 -9.09 31.59
C GLN A 558 -5.05 -10.32 31.40
N ALA A 559 -5.40 -11.18 30.45
CA ALA A 559 -4.45 -12.14 29.92
C ALA A 559 -3.19 -11.38 29.48
N VAL A 560 -2.00 -11.97 29.68
CA VAL A 560 -0.75 -11.39 29.20
C VAL A 560 -0.94 -11.10 27.71
N ALA A 561 -0.96 -9.81 27.35
CA ALA A 561 -1.36 -9.40 26.01
C ALA A 561 -0.40 -10.00 24.99
N SER A 562 -0.90 -10.82 24.07
CA SER A 562 -0.16 -11.20 22.87
C SER A 562 -0.09 -9.97 21.97
N ARG A 563 0.98 -9.18 22.12
CA ARG A 563 1.32 -8.03 21.28
C ARG A 563 1.87 -8.53 19.93
N GLY A 564 0.98 -9.14 19.14
CA GLY A 564 1.34 -9.84 17.90
C GLY A 564 1.82 -11.27 18.14
N GLU A 565 2.06 -12.00 17.05
CA GLU A 565 2.68 -13.32 17.08
C GLU A 565 4.16 -13.20 17.46
N SER A 566 4.66 -14.14 18.26
CA SER A 566 6.11 -14.31 18.48
C SER A 566 6.81 -14.83 17.23
N ASP A 567 8.13 -14.67 17.07
CA ASP A 567 8.84 -15.15 15.87
C ASP A 567 8.63 -16.64 15.55
N PRO A 568 8.58 -17.56 16.54
CA PRO A 568 8.20 -18.95 16.26
C PRO A 568 6.77 -19.09 15.73
N GLU A 569 5.82 -18.35 16.30
CA GLU A 569 4.41 -18.35 15.84
C GLU A 569 4.30 -17.76 14.42
N ARG A 570 5.05 -16.70 14.10
CA ARG A 570 5.12 -16.13 12.75
C ARG A 570 5.66 -17.12 11.73
N LYS A 571 6.74 -17.84 12.05
CA LYS A 571 7.30 -18.89 11.19
C LYS A 571 6.28 -20.00 10.94
N GLU A 572 5.54 -20.41 11.96
CA GLU A 572 4.47 -21.40 11.83
C GLU A 572 3.33 -20.87 10.93
N THR A 573 2.92 -19.60 11.11
CA THR A 573 1.92 -18.94 10.27
C THR A 573 2.37 -18.89 8.81
N ARG A 574 3.62 -18.52 8.54
CA ARG A 574 4.19 -18.50 7.18
C ARG A 574 4.22 -19.90 6.57
N GLN A 575 4.65 -20.90 7.33
CA GLN A 575 4.68 -22.29 6.86
C GLN A 575 3.28 -22.78 6.46
N LYS A 576 2.25 -22.46 7.25
CA LYS A 576 0.86 -22.79 6.90
C LYS A 576 0.39 -22.13 5.62
N VAL A 577 0.74 -20.86 5.41
CA VAL A 577 0.43 -20.17 4.14
C VAL A 577 1.14 -20.85 2.97
N ASP A 578 2.42 -21.21 3.12
CA ASP A 578 3.17 -21.93 2.09
C ASP A 578 2.62 -23.32 1.80
N ASP A 579 2.08 -24.01 2.81
CA ASP A 579 1.37 -25.28 2.62
C ASP A 579 0.04 -25.10 1.90
N ASP A 580 -0.73 -24.06 2.22
CA ASP A 580 -1.97 -23.72 1.51
C ASP A 580 -1.68 -23.38 0.04
N ARG A 581 -0.63 -22.60 -0.25
CA ARG A 581 -0.18 -22.26 -1.62
C ARG A 581 0.07 -23.49 -2.49
N LYS A 582 0.58 -24.59 -1.93
CA LYS A 582 0.80 -25.85 -2.69
C LYS A 582 -0.52 -26.36 -3.29
N HIS A 583 -1.58 -26.38 -2.49
CA HIS A 583 -2.90 -26.83 -2.91
C HIS A 583 -3.53 -25.88 -3.93
N GLU A 584 -3.35 -24.57 -3.74
CA GLU A 584 -3.86 -23.56 -4.67
C GLU A 584 -3.17 -23.62 -6.04
N ILE A 585 -1.86 -23.84 -6.07
CA ILE A 585 -1.10 -24.08 -7.29
C ILE A 585 -1.58 -25.35 -7.99
N GLU A 586 -1.74 -26.46 -7.28
CA GLU A 586 -2.26 -27.70 -7.87
C GLU A 586 -3.66 -27.51 -8.46
N ALA A 587 -4.57 -26.86 -7.74
CA ALA A 587 -5.91 -26.55 -8.22
C ALA A 587 -5.88 -25.65 -9.48
N ALA A 588 -4.99 -24.66 -9.52
CA ALA A 588 -4.81 -23.80 -10.70
C ALA A 588 -4.32 -24.61 -11.91
N ILE A 589 -3.28 -25.43 -11.73
CA ILE A 589 -2.74 -26.31 -12.79
C ILE A 589 -3.83 -27.23 -13.34
N VAL A 590 -4.58 -27.91 -12.46
CA VAL A 590 -5.64 -28.83 -12.88
C VAL A 590 -6.74 -28.09 -13.65
N ARG A 591 -7.17 -26.91 -13.20
CA ARG A 591 -8.17 -26.11 -13.94
C ARG A 591 -7.70 -25.73 -15.34
N ILE A 592 -6.46 -25.26 -15.47
CA ILE A 592 -5.86 -24.87 -16.75
C ILE A 592 -5.77 -26.09 -17.68
N MET A 593 -5.19 -27.18 -17.19
CA MET A 593 -4.98 -28.40 -17.97
C MET A 593 -6.29 -29.09 -18.36
N LYS A 594 -7.30 -29.08 -17.48
CA LYS A 594 -8.63 -29.62 -17.79
C LYS A 594 -9.31 -28.87 -18.95
N ALA A 595 -9.11 -27.55 -19.04
CA ALA A 595 -9.66 -26.71 -20.10
C ALA A 595 -8.87 -26.82 -21.42
N ARG A 596 -7.53 -26.81 -21.34
CA ARG A 596 -6.64 -26.75 -22.52
C ARG A 596 -6.26 -28.12 -23.08
N LYS A 597 -6.38 -29.18 -22.29
CA LYS A 597 -6.05 -30.59 -22.59
C LYS A 597 -4.58 -30.90 -22.88
N LYS A 598 -3.89 -30.09 -23.71
CA LYS A 598 -2.46 -30.22 -24.04
C LYS A 598 -1.81 -28.83 -23.97
N LEU A 599 -0.67 -28.72 -23.30
CA LEU A 599 0.00 -27.43 -23.06
C LEU A 599 1.52 -27.61 -22.91
N ALA A 600 2.30 -26.68 -23.47
CA ALA A 600 3.74 -26.63 -23.27
C ALA A 600 4.08 -26.12 -21.85
N HIS A 601 5.18 -26.60 -21.28
CA HIS A 601 5.60 -26.29 -19.91
C HIS A 601 5.69 -24.79 -19.63
N GLN A 602 6.37 -24.03 -20.49
CA GLN A 602 6.54 -22.59 -20.31
C GLN A 602 5.20 -21.85 -20.32
N VAL A 603 4.28 -22.25 -21.19
CA VAL A 603 2.95 -21.65 -21.29
C VAL A 603 2.10 -22.00 -20.08
N LEU A 604 2.14 -23.26 -19.61
CA LEU A 604 1.43 -23.68 -18.40
C LEU A 604 1.94 -22.93 -17.16
N VAL A 605 3.25 -22.79 -17.00
CA VAL A 605 3.85 -22.03 -15.90
C VAL A 605 3.42 -20.57 -15.96
N ALA A 606 3.48 -19.94 -17.14
CA ALA A 606 3.05 -18.55 -17.32
C ALA A 606 1.54 -18.35 -17.04
N GLU A 607 0.67 -19.23 -17.54
CA GLU A 607 -0.77 -19.19 -17.26
C GLU A 607 -1.05 -19.39 -15.76
N CYS A 608 -0.32 -20.28 -15.09
CA CYS A 608 -0.44 -20.51 -13.64
C CYS A 608 -0.03 -19.28 -12.82
N VAL A 609 1.12 -18.66 -13.16
CA VAL A 609 1.56 -17.39 -12.53
C VAL A 609 0.51 -16.31 -12.73
N GLN A 610 0.01 -16.14 -13.95
CA GLN A 610 -0.98 -15.12 -14.27
C GLN A 610 -2.32 -15.33 -13.54
N GLN A 611 -2.74 -16.59 -13.33
CA GLN A 611 -3.98 -16.89 -12.60
C GLN A 611 -3.84 -16.63 -11.09
N LEU A 612 -2.65 -16.81 -10.51
CA LEU A 612 -2.40 -16.69 -9.06
C LEU A 612 -1.89 -15.31 -8.63
N LYS A 613 -1.39 -14.47 -9.55
CA LYS A 613 -0.77 -13.17 -9.26
C LYS A 613 -1.62 -12.22 -8.41
N ASN A 614 -2.94 -12.32 -8.49
CA ASN A 614 -3.84 -11.47 -7.73
C ASN A 614 -3.87 -11.83 -6.23
N ARG A 615 -3.27 -12.95 -5.85
CA ARG A 615 -3.29 -13.50 -4.50
C ARG A 615 -1.89 -13.66 -3.89
N PHE A 616 -0.95 -14.19 -4.66
CA PHE A 616 0.47 -14.25 -4.31
C PHE A 616 1.35 -14.37 -5.56
N SER A 617 2.66 -14.19 -5.40
CA SER A 617 3.63 -14.41 -6.48
C SER A 617 4.18 -15.85 -6.43
N PRO A 618 3.66 -16.79 -7.26
CA PRO A 618 4.09 -18.19 -7.18
C PRO A 618 5.50 -18.37 -7.74
N ASN A 619 6.37 -19.02 -6.97
CA ASN A 619 7.70 -19.39 -7.43
C ASN A 619 7.61 -20.47 -8.54
N PRO A 620 8.18 -20.24 -9.76
CA PRO A 620 8.17 -21.22 -10.85
C PRO A 620 8.73 -22.60 -10.47
N VAL A 621 9.69 -22.65 -9.54
CA VAL A 621 10.26 -23.90 -9.02
C VAL A 621 9.20 -24.70 -8.25
N ILE A 622 8.34 -24.04 -7.48
CA ILE A 622 7.25 -24.70 -6.75
C ILE A 622 6.21 -25.21 -7.74
N ILE A 623 5.83 -24.40 -8.75
CA ILE A 623 4.91 -24.84 -9.81
C ILE A 623 5.42 -26.12 -10.47
N LYS A 624 6.71 -26.16 -10.84
CA LYS A 624 7.32 -27.37 -11.41
C LYS A 624 7.20 -28.59 -10.46
N LYS A 625 7.53 -28.42 -9.18
CA LYS A 625 7.38 -29.50 -8.18
C LYS A 625 5.92 -29.98 -8.05
N ARG A 626 4.95 -29.07 -8.18
CA ARG A 626 3.52 -29.41 -8.14
C ARG A 626 3.05 -30.13 -9.41
N ILE A 627 3.60 -29.79 -10.58
CA ILE A 627 3.35 -30.54 -11.82
C ILE A 627 3.84 -31.99 -11.68
N GLU A 628 5.05 -32.23 -11.17
CA GLU A 628 5.54 -33.61 -10.99
C GLU A 628 4.65 -34.39 -10.00
N SER A 629 4.24 -33.78 -8.88
CA SER A 629 3.26 -34.34 -7.93
C SER A 629 1.91 -34.70 -8.59
N LEU A 630 1.46 -33.92 -9.58
CA LEU A 630 0.24 -34.20 -10.33
C LEU A 630 0.43 -35.30 -11.39
N ILE A 631 1.64 -35.48 -11.91
CA ILE A 631 1.98 -36.60 -12.80
C ILE A 631 2.03 -37.91 -12.01
N GLU A 632 2.67 -37.90 -10.83
CA GLU A 632 2.74 -39.06 -9.93
C GLU A 632 1.36 -39.53 -9.45
N ARG A 633 0.37 -38.64 -9.44
CA ARG A 633 -1.03 -38.92 -9.09
C ARG A 633 -1.95 -39.10 -10.31
N ASP A 634 -1.38 -39.28 -11.50
CA ASP A 634 -2.09 -39.53 -12.76
C ASP A 634 -3.11 -38.44 -13.17
N TYR A 635 -2.96 -37.20 -12.69
CA TYR A 635 -3.76 -36.06 -13.19
C TYR A 635 -3.22 -35.50 -14.50
N LEU A 636 -1.91 -35.62 -14.71
CA LEU A 636 -1.19 -35.14 -15.90
C LEU A 636 -0.24 -36.23 -16.40
N ALA A 637 0.06 -36.21 -17.70
CA ALA A 637 1.08 -37.04 -18.31
C ALA A 637 1.99 -36.19 -19.20
N ARG A 638 3.22 -36.65 -19.43
CA ARG A 638 4.10 -36.04 -20.44
C ARG A 638 3.72 -36.60 -21.81
N SER A 639 3.74 -35.74 -22.83
CA SER A 639 3.53 -36.18 -24.20
C SER A 639 4.65 -37.13 -24.62
N PRO A 640 4.35 -38.22 -25.35
CA PRO A 640 5.36 -39.14 -25.86
C PRO A 640 6.28 -38.50 -26.91
N GLU A 641 5.78 -37.49 -27.63
CA GLU A 641 6.50 -36.76 -28.69
C GLU A 641 7.48 -35.72 -28.13
N ASP A 642 7.06 -34.99 -27.08
CA ASP A 642 7.85 -33.93 -26.44
C ASP A 642 7.63 -33.91 -24.91
N ARG A 643 8.70 -34.17 -24.15
CA ARG A 643 8.69 -34.14 -22.68
C ARG A 643 8.44 -32.75 -22.08
N LYS A 644 8.50 -31.68 -22.88
CA LYS A 644 8.15 -30.31 -22.50
C LYS A 644 6.66 -30.01 -22.68
N VAL A 645 5.88 -30.98 -23.16
CA VAL A 645 4.43 -30.84 -23.33
C VAL A 645 3.71 -31.78 -22.36
N TYR A 646 2.70 -31.26 -21.69
CA TYR A 646 1.85 -32.01 -20.78
C TYR A 646 0.46 -32.25 -21.38
N THR A 647 -0.13 -33.39 -21.04
CA THR A 647 -1.50 -33.78 -21.40
C THR A 647 -2.30 -34.07 -20.14
N TYR A 648 -3.55 -33.62 -20.10
CA TYR A 648 -4.47 -33.90 -19.00
C TYR A 648 -5.08 -35.29 -19.14
N VAL A 649 -5.06 -36.10 -18.07
CA VAL A 649 -5.42 -37.54 -18.11
C VAL A 649 -6.59 -37.96 -17.20
N ALA A 650 -7.06 -37.08 -16.31
CA ALA A 650 -8.09 -37.39 -15.30
C ALA A 650 -9.54 -37.04 -15.69
#